data_AF-A0A9D5EGZ6-F1
#
_entry.id   AF-A0A9D5EGZ6-F1
#
_cell.length_a   1.000
_cell.length_b   1.000
_cell.length_c   1.000
_cell.angle_alpha   90.00
_cell.angle_beta   90.00
_cell.angle_gamma   90.00
#
_symmetry.space_group_name_H-M   'P 1'
#
loop_
_entity.id
_entity.type
_entity.pdbx_description
1 polymer ?
#
loop_
_entity_poly.entity_id
_entity_poly.type
_entity_poly.pdbx_seq_one_letter_code
_entity_poly.pdbx_strand_id
1 'polypeptide(L)'
;MTTNTATAPEQLSRTPALTLVARRRVDPVWAACSILASLLILVAAFLPLWKLELVAPQYPKGLFITAYGYQMTGDITEVNGLNHYVGLKPLEPNSIVELKLFPFGVAAILGVLLVGAFKFRTRRQRALSVLAALSLPLFMLADLQYWLYDYGHDINPEAALTIEPFTPKVLGNTRVMNFHSVTTVTTGFWLLVLAVALVALGPWLARFTKESWSNTGTKAVGGAVLVVFAFLLSSLGTPETVAAASSITETIARAAPGDTILIPPGTYREQLVITKRVTLVGEKAPIIDGGRKGDVVVIAAEGVTLRGFVIQGSGTEVTAEPAAIRVTAPGATIENNRIRDSLYGVVLMESGGHRVVGNSIESILEFPQERRGHSLYLHSSSNNVIEDNTLTDAKDGMFLSFSEHNSIRRNTITRVRYAIHFMYAVDNDIAGNTMVDNVTGAVLMYSTGARFIDNEISHNRSVASGYGLMLKDVDDVEIRGNLIHHNRLGIAMEGSPFTPGAFVTIRDNLVGYNRTAVGMFTTTDVTFTGNTFTGNLRQVDAVAGSVEHKNRWSLDGRGNYWDDYEGYDANGDGIGDLAYRYQGAYDALVEDNPALRAFDYTPARMALDLAAKWFPVYRPEPRAIDLYPLMTPTMSLANEGGNGRRLAGGALTAGLLLLPASAFWLSVAGPRRRWAAC
;
A
#
# COMPACT_ATOMS: atom_id res chain seq x y z
N MET A 1 34.85 -96.89 -67.47
CA MET A 1 35.76 -95.73 -67.73
C MET A 1 36.08 -95.07 -66.39
N THR A 2 37.36 -95.14 -65.98
CA THR A 2 38.18 -94.16 -65.22
C THR A 2 37.62 -93.55 -63.92
N THR A 3 38.10 -93.91 -62.71
CA THR A 3 39.29 -93.41 -61.94
C THR A 3 39.16 -91.95 -61.46
N ASN A 4 39.64 -91.45 -60.32
CA ASN A 4 40.22 -91.91 -59.04
C ASN A 4 40.65 -90.61 -58.30
N THR A 5 40.72 -90.61 -56.95
CA THR A 5 41.62 -89.77 -56.08
C THR A 5 41.56 -88.23 -56.14
N ALA A 6 42.03 -87.42 -55.19
CA ALA A 6 42.27 -87.42 -53.74
C ALA A 6 42.95 -86.06 -53.38
N THR A 7 43.03 -85.73 -52.09
CA THR A 7 44.00 -84.85 -51.39
C THR A 7 43.76 -83.32 -51.24
N ALA A 8 43.99 -82.88 -49.98
CA ALA A 8 43.83 -81.57 -49.32
C ALA A 8 45.15 -80.73 -49.37
N PRO A 9 45.53 -79.79 -48.44
CA PRO A 9 44.86 -79.04 -47.35
C PRO A 9 45.31 -77.54 -47.20
N GLU A 10 44.74 -76.76 -46.24
CA GLU A 10 45.43 -75.88 -45.26
C GLU A 10 44.38 -75.13 -44.39
N GLN A 11 44.12 -75.51 -43.13
CA GLN A 11 44.75 -75.00 -41.88
C GLN A 11 44.69 -73.46 -41.76
N LEU A 12 43.94 -72.85 -40.83
CA LEU A 12 44.10 -72.75 -39.37
C LEU A 12 42.94 -71.84 -38.86
N SER A 13 42.51 -71.76 -37.60
CA SER A 13 42.60 -72.56 -36.38
C SER A 13 41.91 -71.72 -35.29
N ARG A 14 41.17 -72.38 -34.36
CA ARG A 14 40.95 -72.00 -32.93
C ARG A 14 40.19 -70.68 -32.69
N THR A 15 39.16 -70.58 -31.83
CA THR A 15 39.02 -71.13 -30.46
C THR A 15 37.57 -70.94 -29.97
N PRO A 16 36.99 -71.86 -29.19
CA PRO A 16 35.72 -71.70 -28.50
C PRO A 16 35.93 -71.05 -27.13
N ALA A 17 35.77 -69.73 -27.03
CA ALA A 17 35.67 -69.04 -25.74
C ALA A 17 35.15 -67.62 -25.99
N LEU A 18 33.86 -67.37 -25.71
CA LEU A 18 33.25 -66.08 -25.30
C LEU A 18 31.73 -66.01 -25.46
N THR A 19 31.03 -67.11 -25.75
CA THR A 19 29.55 -67.16 -25.77
C THR A 19 28.95 -67.55 -24.42
N LEU A 20 29.44 -66.95 -23.32
CA LEU A 20 28.73 -66.96 -22.03
C LEU A 20 28.66 -65.58 -21.32
N VAL A 21 29.17 -64.51 -21.95
CA VAL A 21 29.23 -63.15 -21.33
C VAL A 21 28.24 -62.16 -21.97
N ALA A 22 27.48 -62.55 -22.99
CA ALA A 22 26.66 -61.63 -23.80
C ALA A 22 25.24 -61.30 -23.28
N ARG A 23 24.89 -61.51 -22.01
CA ARG A 23 23.58 -61.06 -21.46
C ARG A 23 23.62 -60.60 -20.00
N ARG A 24 24.30 -59.49 -19.70
CA ARG A 24 24.11 -58.77 -18.41
C ARG A 24 24.22 -57.25 -18.56
N ARG A 25 23.43 -56.62 -19.44
CA ARG A 25 23.33 -55.15 -19.44
C ARG A 25 22.60 -54.68 -18.18
N VAL A 26 23.30 -54.04 -17.24
CA VAL A 26 22.69 -53.34 -16.09
C VAL A 26 21.66 -52.35 -16.63
N ASP A 27 20.52 -52.23 -15.95
CA ASP A 27 19.51 -51.24 -16.28
C ASP A 27 19.98 -49.88 -15.73
N PRO A 28 20.50 -48.98 -16.57
CA PRO A 28 21.23 -47.80 -16.10
C PRO A 28 20.30 -46.83 -15.37
N VAL A 29 19.03 -46.78 -15.76
CA VAL A 29 18.03 -45.91 -15.13
C VAL A 29 17.68 -46.43 -13.74
N TRP A 30 17.45 -47.74 -13.61
CA TRP A 30 17.20 -48.37 -12.31
C TRP A 30 18.39 -48.20 -11.36
N ALA A 31 19.60 -48.44 -11.86
CA ALA A 31 20.83 -48.31 -11.08
C ALA A 31 21.04 -46.88 -10.59
N ALA A 32 20.83 -45.87 -11.46
CA ALA A 32 20.95 -44.46 -11.11
C ALA A 32 19.94 -44.05 -10.02
N CYS A 33 18.66 -44.39 -10.17
CA CYS A 33 17.64 -44.12 -9.15
C CYS A 33 17.97 -44.78 -7.81
N SER A 34 18.48 -46.02 -7.83
CA SER A 34 18.85 -46.76 -6.61
C SER A 34 20.06 -46.15 -5.91
N ILE A 35 21.09 -45.73 -6.65
CA ILE A 35 22.28 -45.08 -6.07
C ILE A 35 21.93 -43.71 -5.49
N LEU A 36 21.14 -42.92 -6.21
CA LEU A 36 20.73 -41.61 -5.73
C LEU A 36 19.81 -41.72 -4.50
N ALA A 37 18.93 -42.72 -4.45
CA ALA A 37 18.14 -43.02 -3.25
C ALA A 37 19.02 -43.43 -2.07
N SER A 38 20.05 -44.25 -2.29
CA SER A 38 21.05 -44.57 -1.26
C SER A 38 21.76 -43.32 -0.73
N LEU A 39 22.12 -42.38 -1.59
CA LEU A 39 22.73 -41.12 -1.17
C LEU A 39 21.77 -40.29 -0.31
N LEU A 40 20.50 -40.18 -0.70
CA LEU A 40 19.48 -39.46 0.07
C LEU A 40 19.27 -40.07 1.46
N ILE A 41 19.23 -41.41 1.56
CA ILE A 41 19.11 -42.12 2.84
C ILE A 41 20.35 -41.89 3.71
N LEU A 42 21.55 -41.93 3.11
CA LEU A 42 22.80 -41.66 3.83
C LEU A 42 22.81 -40.23 4.40
N VAL A 43 22.40 -39.24 3.61
CA VAL A 43 22.30 -37.84 4.07
C VAL A 43 21.24 -37.70 5.15
N ALA A 44 20.07 -38.33 4.98
CA ALA A 44 18.99 -38.30 5.96
C ALA A 44 19.40 -38.84 7.33
N ALA A 45 20.34 -39.79 7.39
CA ALA A 45 20.82 -40.38 8.65
C ALA A 45 21.55 -39.36 9.55
N PHE A 46 22.04 -38.25 9.00
CA PHE A 46 22.72 -37.18 9.74
C PHE A 46 21.84 -35.94 9.99
N LEU A 47 20.59 -35.98 9.54
CA LEU A 47 19.65 -34.88 9.69
C LEU A 47 18.61 -35.20 10.76
N PRO A 48 17.97 -34.18 11.35
CA PRO A 48 16.85 -34.42 12.24
C PRO A 48 15.74 -35.16 11.46
N LEU A 49 15.11 -36.12 12.11
CA LEU A 49 14.01 -36.91 11.54
C LEU A 49 12.66 -36.46 12.09
N TRP A 50 12.62 -36.06 13.36
CA TRP A 50 11.39 -35.70 14.07
C TRP A 50 11.66 -34.64 15.15
N LYS A 51 10.65 -33.82 15.44
CA LYS A 51 10.71 -32.73 16.42
C LYS A 51 9.43 -32.71 17.27
N LEU A 52 9.61 -32.49 18.57
CA LEU A 52 8.58 -32.18 19.55
C LEU A 52 8.79 -30.75 20.03
N GLU A 53 7.73 -29.97 20.05
CA GLU A 53 7.64 -28.68 20.73
C GLU A 53 6.61 -28.81 21.85
N LEU A 54 6.96 -28.43 23.07
CA LEU A 54 6.13 -28.53 24.26
C LEU A 54 6.03 -27.14 24.92
N VAL A 55 4.82 -26.59 24.99
CA VAL A 55 4.53 -25.33 25.66
C VAL A 55 3.85 -25.63 27.00
N ALA A 56 4.42 -25.07 28.07
CA ALA A 56 3.91 -25.16 29.44
C ALA A 56 3.75 -23.76 30.03
N PRO A 57 2.88 -23.54 31.03
CA PRO A 57 2.75 -22.24 31.70
C PRO A 57 4.07 -21.69 32.26
N GLN A 58 4.95 -22.58 32.76
CA GLN A 58 6.27 -22.23 33.29
C GLN A 58 7.31 -21.96 32.17
N TYR A 59 7.05 -22.45 30.96
CA TYR A 59 7.93 -22.31 29.79
C TYR A 59 7.13 -21.73 28.61
N PRO A 60 6.72 -20.45 28.67
CA PRO A 60 5.87 -19.83 27.65
C PRO A 60 6.58 -19.68 26.29
N LYS A 61 7.90 -19.79 26.25
CA LYS A 61 8.71 -19.81 25.02
C LYS A 61 8.77 -21.18 24.33
N GLY A 62 8.20 -22.22 24.94
CA GLY A 62 8.28 -23.61 24.48
C GLY A 62 9.60 -24.29 24.84
N LEU A 63 9.55 -25.62 24.94
CA LEU A 63 10.67 -26.54 25.08
C LEU A 63 10.73 -27.41 23.82
N PHE A 64 11.93 -27.72 23.34
CA PHE A 64 12.12 -28.43 22.08
C PHE A 64 12.92 -29.71 22.27
N ILE A 65 12.43 -30.81 21.72
CA ILE A 65 13.18 -32.06 21.59
C ILE A 65 13.28 -32.41 20.11
N THR A 66 14.48 -32.70 19.65
CA THR A 66 14.75 -33.11 18.27
C THR A 66 15.34 -34.51 18.28
N ALA A 67 14.71 -35.42 17.54
CA ALA A 67 15.15 -36.80 17.37
C ALA A 67 15.88 -36.97 16.03
N TYR A 68 17.10 -37.46 16.13
CA TYR A 68 17.89 -38.02 15.05
C TYR A 68 17.77 -39.54 15.07
N GLY A 69 18.20 -40.21 14.01
CA GLY A 69 18.19 -41.67 13.99
C GLY A 69 19.02 -42.33 15.12
N TYR A 70 20.05 -41.65 15.62
CA TYR A 70 21.00 -42.21 16.59
C TYR A 70 21.11 -41.45 17.92
N GLN A 71 20.40 -40.33 18.05
CA GLN A 71 20.46 -39.48 19.25
C GLN A 71 19.20 -38.61 19.38
N MET A 72 18.96 -38.07 20.56
CA MET A 72 17.97 -37.01 20.80
C MET A 72 18.66 -35.83 21.47
N THR A 73 18.30 -34.62 21.06
CA THR A 73 18.90 -33.36 21.54
C THR A 73 17.82 -32.33 21.86
N GLY A 74 18.16 -31.30 22.62
CA GLY A 74 17.25 -30.21 23.00
C GLY A 74 17.07 -30.12 24.51
N ASP A 75 15.92 -29.61 24.94
CA ASP A 75 15.60 -29.29 26.34
C ASP A 75 15.14 -30.53 27.14
N ILE A 76 15.88 -31.65 27.00
CA ILE A 76 15.52 -32.95 27.60
C ILE A 76 15.53 -32.86 29.13
N THR A 77 16.45 -32.09 29.71
CA THR A 77 16.57 -31.93 31.17
C THR A 77 15.35 -31.21 31.73
N GLU A 78 14.92 -30.14 31.09
CA GLU A 78 13.76 -29.33 31.44
C GLU A 78 12.46 -30.14 31.29
N VAL A 79 12.32 -30.88 30.19
CA VAL A 79 11.17 -31.77 29.97
C VAL A 79 11.14 -32.90 31.01
N ASN A 80 12.28 -33.48 31.37
CA ASN A 80 12.34 -34.48 32.44
C ASN A 80 11.99 -33.89 33.82
N GLY A 81 12.34 -32.62 34.07
CA GLY A 81 11.90 -31.88 35.24
C GLY A 81 10.37 -31.74 35.30
N LEU A 82 9.73 -31.43 34.17
CA LEU A 82 8.26 -31.40 34.08
C LEU A 82 7.63 -32.78 34.25
N ASN A 83 8.20 -33.80 33.60
CA ASN A 83 7.73 -35.18 33.69
C ASN A 83 7.74 -35.69 35.14
N HIS A 84 8.74 -35.30 35.94
CA HIS A 84 8.83 -35.66 37.36
C HIS A 84 7.59 -35.20 38.16
N TYR A 85 7.06 -34.01 37.90
CA TYR A 85 5.88 -33.50 38.61
C TYR A 85 4.58 -34.20 38.21
N VAL A 86 4.50 -34.68 36.97
CA VAL A 86 3.31 -35.29 36.36
C VAL A 86 3.38 -36.83 36.41
N GLY A 87 4.48 -37.38 36.92
CA GLY A 87 4.68 -38.83 37.08
C GLY A 87 5.09 -39.56 35.80
N LEU A 88 5.41 -38.86 34.73
CA LEU A 88 5.86 -39.47 33.48
C LEU A 88 7.31 -39.98 33.64
N LYS A 89 7.60 -41.12 33.03
CA LYS A 89 8.95 -41.68 32.95
C LYS A 89 9.93 -40.68 32.31
N PRO A 90 11.18 -40.57 32.81
CA PRO A 90 12.18 -39.69 32.22
C PRO A 90 12.57 -40.15 30.80
N LEU A 91 12.74 -39.16 29.92
CA LEU A 91 13.31 -39.33 28.59
C LEU A 91 14.82 -39.57 28.73
N GLU A 92 15.24 -40.82 28.56
CA GLU A 92 16.64 -41.23 28.60
C GLU A 92 17.05 -41.82 27.24
N PRO A 93 17.64 -41.02 26.33
CA PRO A 93 17.95 -41.48 24.98
C PRO A 93 18.86 -42.72 24.95
N ASN A 94 19.73 -42.88 25.94
CA ASN A 94 20.64 -44.03 26.05
C ASN A 94 19.94 -45.37 26.36
N SER A 95 18.70 -45.32 26.86
CA SER A 95 17.88 -46.50 27.15
C SER A 95 17.16 -47.05 25.90
N ILE A 96 17.03 -46.22 24.86
CA ILE A 96 16.33 -46.59 23.61
C ILE A 96 17.27 -47.42 22.74
N VAL A 97 16.96 -48.70 22.56
CA VAL A 97 17.78 -49.65 21.81
C VAL A 97 17.76 -49.33 20.32
N GLU A 98 16.63 -48.83 19.81
CA GLU A 98 16.39 -48.50 18.41
C GLU A 98 17.32 -47.39 17.91
N LEU A 99 17.65 -46.41 18.75
CA LEU A 99 18.63 -45.36 18.42
C LEU A 99 20.03 -45.97 18.17
N LYS A 100 20.39 -47.04 18.89
CA LYS A 100 21.67 -47.75 18.69
C LYS A 100 21.62 -48.65 17.45
N LEU A 101 20.46 -49.18 17.11
CA LEU A 101 20.26 -50.07 15.95
C LEU A 101 20.06 -49.31 14.63
N PHE A 102 19.60 -48.06 14.67
CA PHE A 102 19.27 -47.29 13.47
C PHE A 102 20.42 -47.17 12.46
N PRO A 103 21.69 -46.87 12.84
CA PRO A 103 22.79 -46.83 11.88
C PRO A 103 23.01 -48.17 11.15
N PHE A 104 22.82 -49.29 11.86
CA PHE A 104 22.91 -50.63 11.27
C PHE A 104 21.73 -50.93 10.34
N GLY A 105 20.52 -50.49 10.71
CA GLY A 105 19.34 -50.56 9.85
C GLY A 105 19.51 -49.78 8.54
N VAL A 106 20.03 -48.55 8.64
CA VAL A 106 20.40 -47.73 7.47
C VAL A 106 21.44 -48.45 6.63
N ALA A 107 22.52 -48.96 7.23
CA ALA A 107 23.57 -49.69 6.49
C ALA A 107 23.04 -50.94 5.77
N ALA A 108 22.12 -51.70 6.39
CA ALA A 108 21.48 -52.85 5.77
C ALA A 108 20.64 -52.45 4.54
N ILE A 109 19.85 -51.38 4.64
CA ILE A 109 19.02 -50.86 3.53
C ILE A 109 19.91 -50.32 2.41
N LEU A 110 20.96 -49.56 2.73
CA LEU A 110 21.94 -49.10 1.75
C LEU A 110 22.58 -50.29 1.03
N GLY A 111 22.91 -51.37 1.74
CA GLY A 111 23.39 -52.62 1.16
C GLY A 111 22.39 -53.22 0.17
N VAL A 112 21.11 -53.32 0.54
CA VAL A 112 20.04 -53.85 -0.34
C VAL A 112 19.86 -52.97 -1.59
N LEU A 113 19.90 -51.64 -1.45
CA LEU A 113 19.74 -50.72 -2.57
C LEU A 113 20.95 -50.74 -3.51
N LEU A 114 22.17 -50.74 -2.97
CA LEU A 114 23.39 -50.80 -3.77
C LEU A 114 23.56 -52.15 -4.47
N VAL A 115 23.29 -53.27 -3.78
CA VAL A 115 23.27 -54.60 -4.42
C VAL A 115 22.14 -54.67 -5.45
N GLY A 116 20.96 -54.13 -5.11
CA GLY A 116 19.80 -54.09 -5.99
C GLY A 116 20.02 -53.27 -7.26
N ALA A 117 20.81 -52.19 -7.19
CA ALA A 117 21.17 -51.37 -8.35
C ALA A 117 21.82 -52.20 -9.47
N PHE A 118 22.69 -53.16 -9.11
CA PHE A 118 23.47 -53.92 -10.09
C PHE A 118 22.97 -55.35 -10.33
N LYS A 119 22.42 -56.01 -9.30
CA LYS A 119 22.04 -57.44 -9.34
C LYS A 119 20.54 -57.71 -9.53
N PHE A 120 19.63 -56.80 -9.16
CA PHE A 120 18.19 -57.09 -9.18
C PHE A 120 17.57 -56.85 -10.57
N ARG A 121 16.97 -57.90 -11.14
CA ARG A 121 16.47 -57.92 -12.53
C ARG A 121 14.97 -58.19 -12.63
N THR A 122 14.40 -58.96 -11.72
CA THR A 122 12.97 -59.30 -11.75
C THR A 122 12.12 -58.26 -11.01
N ARG A 123 10.82 -58.16 -11.35
CA ARG A 123 9.86 -57.27 -10.67
C ARG A 123 9.81 -57.52 -9.17
N ARG A 124 9.91 -58.78 -8.74
CA ARG A 124 9.93 -59.18 -7.32
C ARG A 124 11.20 -58.69 -6.59
N GLN A 125 12.36 -58.82 -7.22
CA GLN A 125 13.62 -58.32 -6.64
C GLN A 125 13.63 -56.78 -6.55
N ARG A 126 13.10 -56.09 -7.55
CA ARG A 126 12.97 -54.62 -7.51
C ARG A 126 11.96 -54.16 -6.45
N ALA A 127 10.87 -54.91 -6.28
CA ALA A 127 9.93 -54.68 -5.19
C ALA A 127 10.61 -54.85 -3.82
N LEU A 128 11.58 -55.77 -3.67
CA LEU A 128 12.36 -55.89 -2.44
C LEU A 128 13.15 -54.61 -2.11
N SER A 129 13.77 -53.96 -3.12
CA SER A 129 14.45 -52.66 -2.91
C SER A 129 13.48 -51.56 -2.50
N VAL A 130 12.29 -51.51 -3.11
CA VAL A 130 11.24 -50.54 -2.74
C VAL A 130 10.75 -50.80 -1.32
N LEU A 131 10.49 -52.05 -0.96
CA LEU A 131 10.05 -52.44 0.38
C LEU A 131 11.12 -52.15 1.43
N ALA A 132 12.41 -52.39 1.13
CA ALA A 132 13.52 -52.06 2.01
C ALA A 132 13.69 -50.55 2.20
N ALA A 133 13.49 -49.74 1.15
CA ALA A 133 13.49 -48.28 1.31
C ALA A 133 12.27 -47.80 2.12
N LEU A 134 11.09 -48.37 1.86
CA LEU A 134 9.82 -48.00 2.51
C LEU A 134 9.78 -48.41 3.98
N SER A 135 10.47 -49.49 4.36
CA SER A 135 10.47 -49.96 5.74
C SER A 135 11.06 -48.93 6.70
N LEU A 136 12.02 -48.09 6.27
CA LEU A 136 12.66 -47.13 7.16
C LEU A 136 11.73 -46.01 7.67
N PRO A 137 11.05 -45.21 6.81
CA PRO A 137 10.14 -44.17 7.29
C PRO A 137 8.91 -44.76 8.01
N LEU A 138 8.41 -45.94 7.59
CA LEU A 138 7.28 -46.58 8.26
C LEU A 138 7.66 -47.11 9.64
N PHE A 139 8.80 -47.79 9.75
CA PHE A 139 9.31 -48.28 11.04
C PHE A 139 9.55 -47.12 11.99
N MET A 140 10.17 -46.04 11.51
CA MET A 140 10.43 -44.86 12.33
C MET A 140 9.15 -44.23 12.90
N LEU A 141 8.10 -44.05 12.10
CA LEU A 141 6.83 -43.50 12.60
C LEU A 141 6.13 -44.45 13.57
N ALA A 142 6.16 -45.76 13.28
CA ALA A 142 5.57 -46.76 14.16
C ALA A 142 6.30 -46.83 15.51
N ASP A 143 7.63 -46.81 15.49
CA ASP A 143 8.49 -46.81 16.66
C ASP A 143 8.31 -45.55 17.51
N LEU A 144 8.32 -44.36 16.89
CA LEU A 144 8.03 -43.11 17.59
C LEU A 144 6.63 -43.12 18.21
N GLN A 145 5.62 -43.61 17.49
CA GLN A 145 4.26 -43.69 18.04
C GLN A 145 4.17 -44.67 19.22
N TYR A 146 4.92 -45.77 19.18
CA TYR A 146 5.05 -46.72 20.28
C TYR A 146 5.68 -46.06 21.51
N TRP A 147 6.80 -45.35 21.35
CA TRP A 147 7.45 -44.65 22.46
C TRP A 147 6.55 -43.56 23.05
N LEU A 148 5.84 -42.79 22.22
CA LEU A 148 4.87 -41.82 22.71
C LEU A 148 3.73 -42.48 23.50
N TYR A 149 3.31 -43.68 23.11
CA TYR A 149 2.35 -44.47 23.88
C TYR A 149 2.92 -44.94 25.23
N ASP A 150 4.11 -45.57 25.21
CA ASP A 150 4.81 -46.07 26.41
C ASP A 150 4.98 -44.96 27.45
N TYR A 151 5.57 -43.83 27.04
CA TYR A 151 5.79 -42.69 27.91
C TYR A 151 4.50 -42.11 28.49
N GLY A 152 3.41 -42.06 27.71
CA GLY A 152 2.16 -41.48 28.17
C GLY A 152 1.25 -42.43 28.98
N HIS A 153 1.61 -43.71 29.08
CA HIS A 153 0.88 -44.74 29.84
C HIS A 153 1.66 -45.25 31.06
N ASP A 154 2.97 -45.03 31.12
CA ASP A 154 3.82 -45.32 32.28
C ASP A 154 3.83 -44.10 33.24
N ILE A 155 2.75 -43.96 34.02
CA ILE A 155 2.54 -42.85 34.95
C ILE A 155 2.63 -43.35 36.39
N ASN A 156 3.51 -42.71 37.19
CA ASN A 156 3.66 -42.99 38.61
C ASN A 156 2.42 -42.49 39.40
N PRO A 157 1.66 -43.36 40.10
CA PRO A 157 0.48 -42.98 40.86
C PRO A 157 0.77 -42.09 42.09
N GLU A 158 2.03 -42.00 42.53
CA GLU A 158 2.47 -41.18 43.68
C GLU A 158 2.96 -39.77 43.27
N ALA A 159 2.80 -39.37 42.00
CA ALA A 159 3.25 -38.07 41.52
C ALA A 159 2.47 -36.88 42.10
N ALA A 160 3.13 -35.71 42.14
CA ALA A 160 2.55 -34.49 42.70
C ALA A 160 1.29 -34.00 41.96
N LEU A 161 1.19 -34.27 40.66
CA LEU A 161 0.02 -33.96 39.83
C LEU A 161 -0.48 -35.25 39.16
N THR A 162 -1.76 -35.56 39.36
CA THR A 162 -2.40 -36.74 38.77
C THR A 162 -2.94 -36.42 37.37
N ILE A 163 -2.56 -37.21 36.38
CA ILE A 163 -3.08 -37.15 35.01
C ILE A 163 -3.64 -38.50 34.57
N GLU A 164 -4.60 -38.48 33.66
CA GLU A 164 -5.06 -39.69 32.97
C GLU A 164 -4.04 -40.14 31.92
N PRO A 165 -3.84 -41.46 31.71
CA PRO A 165 -3.02 -41.98 30.62
C PRO A 165 -3.43 -41.41 29.27
N PHE A 166 -2.45 -41.02 28.47
CA PHE A 166 -2.69 -40.44 27.15
C PHE A 166 -1.60 -40.86 26.16
N THR A 167 -1.87 -40.68 24.87
CA THR A 167 -0.86 -40.94 23.84
C THR A 167 -0.72 -39.68 22.97
N PRO A 168 0.44 -39.02 22.98
CA PRO A 168 0.74 -37.99 22.01
C PRO A 168 0.71 -38.55 20.59
N LYS A 169 0.22 -37.73 19.65
CA LYS A 169 0.28 -38.05 18.22
C LYS A 169 1.73 -37.96 17.76
N VAL A 170 2.19 -38.92 16.95
CA VAL A 170 3.50 -38.84 16.28
C VAL A 170 3.58 -37.67 15.28
N LEU A 171 2.42 -37.24 14.76
CA LEU A 171 2.27 -36.08 13.89
C LEU A 171 1.06 -35.24 14.34
N GLY A 172 1.30 -33.97 14.64
CA GLY A 172 0.28 -32.98 14.95
C GLY A 172 0.20 -32.59 16.42
N ASN A 173 -0.93 -31.99 16.80
CA ASN A 173 -1.07 -31.35 18.10
C ASN A 173 -1.69 -32.31 19.14
N THR A 174 -1.14 -32.30 20.35
CA THR A 174 -1.68 -32.99 21.53
C THR A 174 -1.80 -31.99 22.68
N ARG A 175 -2.92 -32.01 23.40
CA ARG A 175 -3.11 -31.16 24.59
C ARG A 175 -3.41 -32.05 25.79
N VAL A 176 -2.68 -31.82 26.88
CA VAL A 176 -2.91 -32.50 28.16
C VAL A 176 -2.83 -31.47 29.27
N MET A 177 -3.93 -31.30 30.01
CA MET A 177 -4.08 -30.21 30.98
C MET A 177 -3.75 -28.84 30.35
N ASN A 178 -2.76 -28.14 30.92
CA ASN A 178 -2.24 -26.85 30.47
C ASN A 178 -0.99 -26.99 29.58
N PHE A 179 -0.59 -28.22 29.23
CA PHE A 179 0.50 -28.49 28.32
C PHE A 179 -0.03 -28.66 26.89
N HIS A 180 0.66 -28.01 25.96
CA HIS A 180 0.39 -28.11 24.54
C HIS A 180 1.64 -28.65 23.85
N SER A 181 1.55 -29.77 23.16
CA SER A 181 2.64 -30.30 22.35
C SER A 181 2.30 -30.37 20.88
N VAL A 182 3.30 -30.07 20.04
CA VAL A 182 3.24 -30.14 18.59
C VAL A 182 4.38 -31.03 18.12
N THR A 183 4.05 -32.09 17.40
CA THR A 183 5.03 -33.05 16.86
C THR A 183 5.06 -32.99 15.34
N THR A 184 6.24 -32.90 14.76
CA THR A 184 6.42 -32.78 13.31
C THR A 184 7.60 -33.62 12.81
N VAL A 185 7.49 -34.12 11.58
CA VAL A 185 8.62 -34.71 10.86
C VAL A 185 9.43 -33.62 10.17
N THR A 186 10.74 -33.79 10.09
CA THR A 186 11.67 -32.78 9.59
C THR A 186 12.38 -33.24 8.31
N THR A 187 13.36 -32.47 7.84
CA THR A 187 14.04 -32.66 6.54
C THR A 187 14.57 -34.06 6.34
N GLY A 188 15.15 -34.70 7.36
CA GLY A 188 15.67 -36.05 7.24
C GLY A 188 14.58 -37.06 6.87
N PHE A 189 13.40 -36.97 7.49
CA PHE A 189 12.28 -37.85 7.16
C PHE A 189 11.79 -37.66 5.71
N TRP A 190 11.67 -36.42 5.25
CA TRP A 190 11.25 -36.14 3.87
C TRP A 190 12.25 -36.65 2.84
N LEU A 191 13.56 -36.64 3.14
CA LEU A 191 14.57 -37.28 2.30
C LEU A 191 14.41 -38.80 2.23
N LEU A 192 13.97 -39.46 3.32
CA LEU A 192 13.63 -40.88 3.30
C LEU A 192 12.43 -41.15 2.39
N VAL A 193 11.37 -40.35 2.49
CA VAL A 193 10.18 -40.47 1.61
C VAL A 193 10.56 -40.23 0.14
N LEU A 194 11.42 -39.24 -0.14
CA LEU A 194 11.92 -38.96 -1.48
C LEU A 194 12.75 -40.14 -2.03
N ALA A 195 13.59 -40.76 -1.20
CA ALA A 195 14.35 -41.95 -1.59
C ALA A 195 13.41 -43.12 -1.98
N VAL A 196 12.33 -43.34 -1.24
CA VAL A 196 11.29 -44.34 -1.57
C VAL A 196 10.65 -44.02 -2.92
N ALA A 197 10.21 -42.77 -3.11
CA ALA A 197 9.57 -42.33 -4.35
C ALA A 197 10.52 -42.51 -5.55
N LEU A 198 11.81 -42.21 -5.36
CA LEU A 198 12.82 -42.33 -6.40
C LEU A 198 13.05 -43.78 -6.84
N VAL A 199 13.09 -44.74 -5.90
CA VAL A 199 13.24 -46.17 -6.24
C VAL A 199 11.94 -46.75 -6.82
N ALA A 200 10.78 -46.34 -6.30
CA ALA A 200 9.48 -46.86 -6.72
C ALA A 200 9.01 -46.32 -8.07
N LEU A 201 9.13 -45.01 -8.29
CA LEU A 201 8.54 -44.29 -9.43
C LEU A 201 9.58 -43.75 -10.41
N GLY A 202 10.80 -43.45 -9.94
CA GLY A 202 11.86 -42.85 -10.76
C GLY A 202 12.15 -43.59 -12.08
N PRO A 203 12.33 -44.92 -12.07
CA PRO A 203 12.59 -45.69 -13.29
C PRO A 203 11.42 -45.67 -14.29
N TRP A 204 10.19 -45.61 -13.80
CA TRP A 204 9.00 -45.46 -14.65
C TRP A 204 8.93 -44.05 -15.23
N LEU A 205 9.09 -43.02 -14.41
CA LEU A 205 9.04 -41.62 -14.83
C LEU A 205 10.13 -41.29 -15.85
N ALA A 206 11.36 -41.76 -15.63
CA ALA A 206 12.48 -41.56 -16.55
C ALA A 206 12.30 -42.27 -17.90
N ARG A 207 11.49 -43.34 -17.96
CA ARG A 207 11.14 -44.02 -19.21
C ARG A 207 9.96 -43.35 -19.89
N PHE A 208 8.94 -42.98 -19.12
CA PHE A 208 7.78 -42.23 -19.60
C PHE A 208 8.21 -40.90 -20.24
N THR A 209 9.13 -40.16 -19.62
CA THR A 209 9.65 -38.92 -20.21
C THR A 209 10.47 -39.20 -21.47
N LYS A 210 11.30 -40.25 -21.47
CA LYS A 210 12.07 -40.66 -22.66
C LYS A 210 11.17 -41.05 -23.84
N GLU A 211 10.06 -41.74 -23.60
CA GLU A 211 9.12 -42.20 -24.62
C GLU A 211 8.15 -41.09 -25.07
N SER A 212 7.65 -40.26 -24.15
CA SER A 212 6.83 -39.08 -24.49
C SER A 212 7.61 -38.03 -25.26
N TRP A 213 8.92 -37.88 -25.00
CA TRP A 213 9.74 -36.82 -25.60
C TRP A 213 10.51 -37.26 -26.84
N SER A 214 10.53 -38.57 -27.17
CA SER A 214 10.99 -39.02 -28.49
C SER A 214 10.07 -38.60 -29.64
N ASN A 215 8.88 -38.06 -29.34
CA ASN A 215 7.95 -37.48 -30.33
C ASN A 215 8.10 -35.96 -30.54
N THR A 216 9.03 -35.27 -29.87
CA THR A 216 9.10 -33.79 -29.91
C THR A 216 10.48 -33.19 -30.22
N GLY A 217 11.42 -33.97 -30.77
CA GLY A 217 12.50 -33.44 -31.62
C GLY A 217 13.42 -32.36 -31.05
N THR A 218 13.67 -32.29 -29.74
CA THR A 218 14.63 -31.31 -29.17
C THR A 218 15.58 -31.93 -28.14
N LYS A 219 16.88 -31.69 -28.37
CA LYS A 219 18.00 -32.09 -27.51
C LYS A 219 18.04 -31.20 -26.27
N ALA A 220 17.38 -31.59 -25.19
CA ALA A 220 17.50 -30.95 -23.87
C ALA A 220 17.57 -32.00 -22.75
N VAL A 221 18.64 -32.80 -22.75
CA VAL A 221 18.88 -33.86 -21.74
C VAL A 221 19.21 -33.28 -20.33
N GLY A 222 19.37 -31.96 -20.20
CA GLY A 222 19.60 -31.30 -18.89
C GLY A 222 18.34 -30.77 -18.20
N GLY A 223 17.22 -30.56 -18.91
CA GLY A 223 16.12 -29.73 -18.42
C GLY A 223 15.11 -30.45 -17.52
N ALA A 224 14.66 -31.67 -17.86
CA ALA A 224 13.53 -32.29 -17.17
C ALA A 224 13.87 -32.82 -15.75
N VAL A 225 15.11 -33.29 -15.55
CA VAL A 225 15.59 -33.65 -14.20
C VAL A 225 15.76 -32.38 -13.36
N LEU A 226 16.26 -31.28 -13.95
CA LEU A 226 16.34 -29.98 -13.29
C LEU A 226 14.98 -29.33 -13.04
N VAL A 227 13.96 -29.58 -13.87
CA VAL A 227 12.60 -29.05 -13.65
C VAL A 227 11.87 -29.87 -12.61
N VAL A 228 12.07 -31.19 -12.51
CA VAL A 228 11.52 -32.00 -11.39
C VAL A 228 12.31 -31.74 -10.10
N PHE A 229 13.62 -31.55 -10.18
CA PHE A 229 14.45 -31.14 -9.03
C PHE A 229 14.13 -29.70 -8.61
N ALA A 230 13.87 -28.78 -9.55
CA ALA A 230 13.41 -27.41 -9.28
C ALA A 230 11.93 -27.34 -8.89
N PHE A 231 11.07 -28.28 -9.31
CA PHE A 231 9.70 -28.41 -8.80
C PHE A 231 9.70 -28.97 -7.37
N LEU A 232 10.59 -29.91 -7.07
CA LEU A 232 10.78 -30.44 -5.72
C LEU A 232 11.49 -29.42 -4.80
N LEU A 233 12.40 -28.58 -5.33
CA LEU A 233 12.99 -27.44 -4.62
C LEU A 233 12.07 -26.22 -4.54
N SER A 234 11.13 -26.03 -5.47
CA SER A 234 10.06 -25.02 -5.31
C SER A 234 8.91 -25.52 -4.45
N SER A 235 8.80 -26.84 -4.20
CA SER A 235 8.03 -27.37 -3.06
C SER A 235 8.77 -27.28 -1.72
N LEU A 236 10.06 -26.89 -1.70
CA LEU A 236 10.76 -26.42 -0.48
C LEU A 236 10.53 -24.92 -0.22
N GLY A 237 9.73 -24.27 -1.08
CA GLY A 237 9.33 -22.88 -0.95
C GLY A 237 7.92 -22.70 -1.50
N THR A 238 6.96 -23.49 -1.02
CA THR A 238 5.61 -22.90 -0.91
C THR A 238 5.79 -21.66 -0.03
N PRO A 239 5.31 -20.46 -0.42
CA PRO A 239 5.19 -19.38 0.55
C PRO A 239 4.43 -19.96 1.71
N GLU A 240 5.15 -20.20 2.81
CA GLU A 240 4.55 -20.68 4.02
C GLU A 240 3.61 -19.54 4.39
N THR A 241 2.31 -19.74 4.24
CA THR A 241 1.36 -19.07 5.11
C THR A 241 1.75 -19.52 6.49
N VAL A 242 2.73 -18.81 7.07
CA VAL A 242 3.03 -18.85 8.48
C VAL A 242 1.71 -18.46 9.10
N ALA A 243 0.97 -19.46 9.60
CA ALA A 243 -0.18 -19.20 10.45
C ALA A 243 0.34 -18.25 11.52
N ALA A 244 -0.18 -17.02 11.51
CA ALA A 244 0.38 -15.96 12.33
C ALA A 244 0.54 -16.50 13.74
N ALA A 245 1.76 -16.40 14.27
CA ALA A 245 1.91 -16.42 15.71
C ALA A 245 0.94 -15.40 16.31
N SER A 246 0.74 -15.44 17.62
CA SER A 246 0.09 -14.36 18.35
C SER A 246 0.67 -12.96 18.08
N SER A 247 1.82 -12.86 17.38
CA SER A 247 2.51 -11.64 16.98
C SER A 247 2.92 -11.64 15.49
N ILE A 248 2.75 -10.48 14.85
CA ILE A 248 3.26 -10.13 13.52
C ILE A 248 4.79 -10.03 13.57
N THR A 249 5.37 -9.48 14.65
CA THR A 249 6.83 -9.36 14.83
C THR A 249 7.54 -10.71 14.70
N GLU A 250 7.04 -11.75 15.38
CA GLU A 250 7.60 -13.11 15.27
C GLU A 250 7.47 -13.69 13.86
N THR A 251 6.39 -13.34 13.17
CA THR A 251 6.13 -13.78 11.79
C THR A 251 7.15 -13.14 10.83
N ILE A 252 7.45 -11.84 10.98
CA ILE A 252 8.50 -11.14 10.22
C ILE A 252 9.89 -11.72 10.53
N ALA A 253 10.15 -12.08 11.80
CA ALA A 253 11.42 -12.66 12.20
C ALA A 253 11.71 -13.99 11.48
N ARG A 254 10.70 -14.85 11.33
CA ARG A 254 10.80 -16.15 10.64
C ARG A 254 10.88 -16.06 9.13
N ALA A 255 10.29 -15.03 8.52
CA ALA A 255 10.27 -14.86 7.07
C ALA A 255 11.67 -14.58 6.48
N ALA A 256 11.94 -15.02 5.26
CA ALA A 256 13.11 -14.62 4.50
C ALA A 256 12.95 -13.20 3.91
N PRO A 257 14.04 -12.45 3.64
CA PRO A 257 13.93 -11.20 2.91
C PRO A 257 13.30 -11.40 1.53
N GLY A 258 12.30 -10.59 1.20
CA GLY A 258 11.50 -10.66 -0.02
C GLY A 258 10.19 -11.42 0.12
N ASP A 259 9.97 -12.12 1.23
CA ASP A 259 8.75 -12.91 1.43
C ASP A 259 7.49 -12.05 1.51
N THR A 260 6.38 -12.64 1.07
CA THR A 260 5.03 -12.11 1.30
C THR A 260 4.40 -12.83 2.48
N ILE A 261 3.99 -12.06 3.48
CA ILE A 261 3.41 -12.56 4.73
C ILE A 261 1.94 -12.14 4.75
N LEU A 262 1.06 -13.12 4.83
CA LEU A 262 -0.38 -12.91 4.99
C LEU A 262 -0.71 -12.87 6.50
N ILE A 263 -1.30 -11.77 6.95
CA ILE A 263 -1.72 -11.60 8.34
C ILE A 263 -3.23 -11.86 8.43
N PRO A 264 -3.67 -12.92 9.14
CA PRO A 264 -5.09 -13.24 9.25
C PRO A 264 -5.84 -12.17 10.05
N PRO A 265 -7.18 -12.15 9.98
CA PRO A 265 -7.98 -11.19 10.72
C PRO A 265 -7.74 -11.32 12.23
N GLY A 266 -7.53 -10.20 12.92
CA GLY A 266 -7.28 -10.18 14.35
C GLY A 266 -6.91 -8.78 14.86
N THR A 267 -6.71 -8.65 16.18
CA THR A 267 -6.13 -7.46 16.80
C THR A 267 -4.79 -7.81 17.41
N TYR A 268 -3.74 -7.20 16.88
CA TYR A 268 -2.36 -7.39 17.26
C TYR A 268 -1.91 -6.18 18.07
N ARG A 269 -1.73 -6.39 19.38
CA ARG A 269 -1.30 -5.33 20.30
C ARG A 269 0.22 -5.33 20.41
N GLU A 270 0.86 -4.66 19.47
CA GLU A 270 2.31 -4.59 19.36
C GLU A 270 2.74 -3.34 18.58
N GLN A 271 4.01 -2.96 18.74
CA GLN A 271 4.66 -1.94 17.94
C GLN A 271 5.65 -2.64 17.01
N LEU A 272 5.52 -2.44 15.70
CA LEU A 272 6.31 -3.15 14.70
C LEU A 272 7.55 -2.32 14.31
N VAL A 273 8.70 -2.98 14.22
CA VAL A 273 9.90 -2.43 13.59
C VAL A 273 10.34 -3.39 12.49
N ILE A 274 10.13 -2.99 11.24
CA ILE A 274 10.37 -3.81 10.06
C ILE A 274 11.78 -3.51 9.54
N THR A 275 12.74 -4.34 9.95
CA THR A 275 14.17 -4.22 9.58
C THR A 275 14.58 -5.16 8.43
N LYS A 276 13.61 -5.84 7.82
CA LYS A 276 13.80 -6.79 6.72
C LYS A 276 12.87 -6.42 5.58
N ARG A 277 13.36 -6.45 4.33
CA ARG A 277 12.50 -6.27 3.15
C ARG A 277 11.45 -7.39 3.13
N VAL A 278 10.17 -7.06 3.28
CA VAL A 278 9.05 -8.01 3.24
C VAL A 278 7.81 -7.33 2.69
N THR A 279 6.85 -8.13 2.22
CA THR A 279 5.50 -7.67 1.86
C THR A 279 4.50 -8.15 2.92
N LEU A 280 3.97 -7.25 3.72
CA LEU A 280 2.90 -7.51 4.69
C LEU A 280 1.53 -7.25 4.04
N VAL A 281 0.66 -8.27 4.06
CA VAL A 281 -0.70 -8.18 3.53
C VAL A 281 -1.70 -8.56 4.62
N GLY A 282 -2.56 -7.63 5.01
CA GLY A 282 -3.63 -7.87 5.96
C GLY A 282 -4.86 -8.51 5.29
N GLU A 283 -5.28 -9.68 5.77
CA GLU A 283 -6.48 -10.35 5.30
C GLU A 283 -7.71 -9.86 6.07
N LYS A 284 -8.68 -9.26 5.36
CA LYS A 284 -9.90 -8.67 5.95
C LYS A 284 -9.60 -7.62 7.04
N ALA A 285 -8.60 -6.78 6.79
CA ALA A 285 -8.29 -5.62 7.62
C ALA A 285 -7.96 -5.93 9.10
N PRO A 286 -6.92 -6.75 9.38
CA PRO A 286 -6.43 -6.95 10.74
C PRO A 286 -5.95 -5.62 11.34
N ILE A 287 -6.07 -5.51 12.67
CA ILE A 287 -5.75 -4.30 13.42
C ILE A 287 -4.36 -4.44 14.03
N ILE A 288 -3.48 -3.49 13.76
CA ILE A 288 -2.23 -3.28 14.52
C ILE A 288 -2.49 -2.13 15.50
N ASP A 289 -2.39 -2.42 16.79
CA ASP A 289 -2.68 -1.48 17.87
C ASP A 289 -1.41 -1.23 18.71
N GLY A 290 -0.89 0.00 18.62
CA GLY A 290 0.32 0.42 19.34
C GLY A 290 0.12 0.66 20.84
N GLY A 291 -1.10 0.51 21.37
CA GLY A 291 -1.37 0.61 22.81
C GLY A 291 -1.18 2.02 23.39
N ARG A 292 -1.35 3.04 22.55
CA ARG A 292 -1.15 4.47 22.83
C ARG A 292 0.28 4.84 23.25
N LYS A 293 1.26 4.17 22.63
CA LYS A 293 2.69 4.40 22.87
C LYS A 293 3.42 4.53 21.54
N GLY A 294 4.41 5.43 21.49
CA GLY A 294 5.36 5.57 20.39
C GLY A 294 4.76 5.53 18.98
N ASP A 295 5.58 5.13 18.02
CA ASP A 295 5.10 4.77 16.69
C ASP A 295 4.45 3.38 16.69
N VAL A 296 3.45 3.15 15.84
CA VAL A 296 2.79 1.83 15.72
C VAL A 296 3.57 0.91 14.78
N VAL A 297 3.97 1.42 13.62
CA VAL A 297 4.80 0.69 12.64
C VAL A 297 5.97 1.56 12.20
N VAL A 298 7.19 1.05 12.34
CA VAL A 298 8.41 1.67 11.83
C VAL A 298 8.96 0.82 10.68
N ILE A 299 9.01 1.38 9.49
CA ILE A 299 9.61 0.77 8.29
C ILE A 299 11.05 1.25 8.20
N ALA A 300 11.98 0.39 8.61
CA ALA A 300 13.41 0.65 8.65
C ALA A 300 14.21 -0.12 7.59
N ALA A 301 13.56 -0.92 6.75
CA ALA A 301 14.17 -1.63 5.63
C ALA A 301 13.64 -1.13 4.29
N GLU A 302 14.51 -1.17 3.28
CA GLU A 302 14.17 -0.78 1.92
C GLU A 302 13.17 -1.73 1.26
N GLY A 303 12.28 -1.16 0.45
CA GLY A 303 11.37 -1.94 -0.40
C GLY A 303 10.30 -2.72 0.37
N VAL A 304 9.97 -2.32 1.60
CA VAL A 304 8.88 -2.93 2.39
C VAL A 304 7.53 -2.53 1.80
N THR A 305 6.62 -3.49 1.69
CA THR A 305 5.22 -3.23 1.34
C THR A 305 4.33 -3.52 2.55
N LEU A 306 3.42 -2.60 2.87
CA LEU A 306 2.43 -2.74 3.95
C LEU A 306 1.05 -2.39 3.41
N ARG A 307 0.14 -3.36 3.35
CA ARG A 307 -1.20 -3.15 2.79
C ARG A 307 -2.32 -3.92 3.43
N GLY A 308 -3.51 -3.31 3.44
CA GLY A 308 -4.74 -3.96 3.89
C GLY A 308 -4.88 -4.04 5.41
N PHE A 309 -4.27 -3.13 6.18
CA PHE A 309 -4.36 -3.10 7.64
C PHE A 309 -5.26 -1.98 8.15
N VAL A 310 -5.81 -2.17 9.35
CA VAL A 310 -6.19 -1.05 10.23
C VAL A 310 -5.02 -0.80 11.17
N ILE A 311 -4.57 0.45 11.28
CA ILE A 311 -3.44 0.82 12.16
C ILE A 311 -3.93 1.91 13.11
N GLN A 312 -3.72 1.70 14.42
CA GLN A 312 -4.25 2.58 15.46
C GLN A 312 -3.36 2.63 16.70
N GLY A 313 -3.66 3.58 17.59
CA GLY A 313 -3.13 3.58 18.95
C GLY A 313 -1.67 4.01 19.02
N SER A 314 -1.26 5.02 18.24
CA SER A 314 0.05 5.64 18.43
C SER A 314 0.11 6.37 19.78
N GLY A 315 1.29 6.79 20.21
CA GLY A 315 1.44 7.73 21.31
C GLY A 315 0.61 9.02 21.14
N THR A 316 0.40 9.74 22.23
CA THR A 316 -0.38 10.99 22.28
C THR A 316 0.43 12.23 22.64
N GLU A 317 1.73 12.06 22.93
CA GLU A 317 2.62 13.15 23.31
C GLU A 317 3.04 13.93 22.06
N VAL A 318 2.60 15.19 21.97
CA VAL A 318 2.80 16.02 20.76
C VAL A 318 4.29 16.23 20.47
N THR A 319 5.10 16.41 21.51
CA THR A 319 6.54 16.65 21.38
C THR A 319 7.33 15.43 20.88
N ALA A 320 6.78 14.23 21.03
CA ALA A 320 7.39 13.00 20.54
C ALA A 320 7.01 12.66 19.09
N GLU A 321 6.05 13.40 18.50
CA GLU A 321 5.51 13.21 17.16
C GLU A 321 5.20 11.75 16.74
N PRO A 322 4.53 10.94 17.59
CA PRO A 322 4.27 9.53 17.31
C PRO A 322 3.35 9.34 16.09
N ALA A 323 3.70 8.36 15.25
CA ALA A 323 3.04 8.06 13.99
C ALA A 323 2.38 6.68 13.97
N ALA A 324 1.33 6.52 13.15
CA ALA A 324 0.83 5.20 12.81
C ALA A 324 1.85 4.43 11.98
N ILE A 325 2.45 5.10 10.98
CA ILE A 325 3.51 4.54 10.15
C ILE A 325 4.65 5.55 10.03
N ARG A 326 5.84 5.21 10.51
CA ARG A 326 7.07 5.97 10.23
C ARG A 326 7.93 5.21 9.25
N VAL A 327 8.41 5.88 8.21
CA VAL A 327 9.31 5.32 7.20
C VAL A 327 10.64 6.05 7.28
N THR A 328 11.73 5.29 7.43
CA THR A 328 13.10 5.82 7.51
C THR A 328 14.03 5.17 6.49
N ALA A 329 13.50 4.32 5.60
CA ALA A 329 14.25 3.60 4.58
C ALA A 329 13.52 3.67 3.23
N PRO A 330 14.24 3.81 2.09
CA PRO A 330 13.66 4.16 0.80
C PRO A 330 12.77 3.06 0.20
N GLY A 331 11.91 3.45 -0.74
CA GLY A 331 11.17 2.49 -1.57
C GLY A 331 10.00 1.79 -0.88
N ALA A 332 9.54 2.27 0.27
CA ALA A 332 8.36 1.72 0.94
C ALA A 332 7.07 1.89 0.11
N THR A 333 6.21 0.87 0.12
CA THR A 333 4.88 0.89 -0.50
C THR A 333 3.81 0.70 0.58
N ILE A 334 3.00 1.73 0.80
CA ILE A 334 1.94 1.79 1.83
C ILE A 334 0.61 1.92 1.10
N GLU A 335 -0.15 0.82 1.04
CA GLU A 335 -1.33 0.76 0.17
C GLU A 335 -2.59 0.27 0.88
N ASN A 336 -3.73 0.88 0.61
CA ASN A 336 -5.05 0.39 1.06
C ASN A 336 -5.13 0.12 2.58
N ASN A 337 -4.49 0.96 3.38
CA ASN A 337 -4.58 0.91 4.84
C ASN A 337 -5.60 1.91 5.37
N ARG A 338 -6.17 1.59 6.54
CA ARG A 338 -7.02 2.51 7.30
C ARG A 338 -6.32 2.90 8.60
N ILE A 339 -5.88 4.14 8.70
CA ILE A 339 -5.26 4.72 9.88
C ILE A 339 -6.30 5.53 10.64
N ARG A 340 -6.41 5.29 11.95
CA ARG A 340 -7.30 6.03 12.87
C ARG A 340 -6.76 6.01 14.29
N ASP A 341 -7.16 6.96 15.13
CA ASP A 341 -6.72 7.02 16.53
C ASP A 341 -5.19 6.99 16.66
N SER A 342 -4.53 7.73 15.77
CA SER A 342 -3.08 7.95 15.77
C SER A 342 -2.81 9.44 15.58
N LEU A 343 -1.82 9.97 16.30
CA LEU A 343 -1.54 11.40 16.32
C LEU A 343 -1.10 11.86 14.93
N TYR A 344 -0.02 11.28 14.41
CA TYR A 344 0.40 11.41 13.01
C TYR A 344 0.00 10.15 12.22
N GLY A 345 -0.38 10.32 10.96
CA GLY A 345 -0.74 9.19 10.09
C GLY A 345 0.50 8.48 9.54
N VAL A 346 0.97 8.91 8.38
CA VAL A 346 2.22 8.41 7.78
C VAL A 346 3.28 9.51 7.80
N VAL A 347 4.46 9.19 8.30
CA VAL A 347 5.62 10.07 8.30
C VAL A 347 6.72 9.47 7.42
N LEU A 348 7.07 10.17 6.35
CA LEU A 348 8.20 9.86 5.47
C LEU A 348 9.37 10.74 5.92
N MET A 349 10.36 10.12 6.57
CA MET A 349 11.47 10.83 7.21
C MET A 349 12.76 10.51 6.47
N GLU A 350 13.41 11.53 5.90
CA GLU A 350 14.77 11.46 5.33
C GLU A 350 14.96 10.28 4.35
N SER A 351 13.92 9.97 3.58
CA SER A 351 13.88 8.83 2.67
C SER A 351 12.98 9.13 1.47
N GLY A 352 13.17 8.44 0.35
CA GLY A 352 12.46 8.72 -0.89
C GLY A 352 12.09 7.48 -1.72
N GLY A 353 11.41 7.73 -2.84
CA GLY A 353 10.94 6.68 -3.74
C GLY A 353 9.73 5.90 -3.21
N HIS A 354 8.95 6.50 -2.31
CA HIS A 354 7.81 5.84 -1.68
C HIS A 354 6.56 5.85 -2.55
N ARG A 355 5.70 4.87 -2.32
CA ARG A 355 4.33 4.84 -2.86
C ARG A 355 3.36 4.83 -1.70
N VAL A 356 2.53 5.87 -1.57
CA VAL A 356 1.47 5.96 -0.56
C VAL A 356 0.15 6.07 -1.31
N VAL A 357 -0.57 4.94 -1.44
CA VAL A 357 -1.70 4.85 -2.38
C VAL A 357 -2.96 4.26 -1.74
N GLY A 358 -4.11 4.90 -1.96
CA GLY A 358 -5.40 4.31 -1.55
C GLY A 358 -5.62 4.22 -0.04
N ASN A 359 -4.90 4.99 0.77
CA ASN A 359 -5.03 4.95 2.24
C ASN A 359 -6.13 5.91 2.72
N SER A 360 -6.83 5.51 3.79
CA SER A 360 -7.72 6.39 4.55
C SER A 360 -7.06 6.74 5.87
N ILE A 361 -6.86 8.03 6.14
CA ILE A 361 -6.08 8.50 7.29
C ILE A 361 -6.87 9.54 8.07
N GLU A 362 -7.19 9.19 9.31
CA GLU A 362 -7.84 10.03 10.31
C GLU A 362 -6.96 10.12 11.57
N SER A 363 -6.87 11.31 12.17
CA SER A 363 -6.09 11.51 13.40
C SER A 363 -6.90 11.16 14.66
N ILE A 364 -6.40 11.54 15.84
CA ILE A 364 -7.09 11.36 17.13
C ILE A 364 -8.19 12.42 17.27
N LEU A 365 -9.45 12.00 17.17
CA LEU A 365 -10.60 12.89 17.24
C LEU A 365 -10.84 13.50 18.62
N GLU A 366 -10.33 12.87 19.69
CA GLU A 366 -10.40 13.39 21.07
C GLU A 366 -9.65 14.72 21.23
N PHE A 367 -8.68 15.02 20.36
CA PHE A 367 -7.90 16.24 20.42
C PHE A 367 -8.51 17.33 19.54
N PRO A 368 -8.41 18.61 19.94
CA PRO A 368 -8.75 19.70 19.04
C PRO A 368 -7.75 19.75 17.87
N GLN A 369 -8.17 20.32 16.74
CA GLN A 369 -7.45 20.25 15.47
C GLN A 369 -5.98 20.71 15.60
N GLU A 370 -5.70 21.77 16.34
CA GLU A 370 -4.38 22.34 16.55
C GLU A 370 -3.39 21.43 17.29
N ARG A 371 -3.92 20.47 18.07
CA ARG A 371 -3.13 19.48 18.83
C ARG A 371 -2.98 18.14 18.11
N ARG A 372 -3.66 17.92 16.98
CA ARG A 372 -3.51 16.72 16.16
C ARG A 372 -2.19 16.74 15.40
N GLY A 373 -1.74 15.58 14.93
CA GLY A 373 -0.65 15.48 13.96
C GLY A 373 -1.16 15.60 12.53
N HIS A 374 -0.24 15.53 11.57
CA HIS A 374 -0.56 15.57 10.15
C HIS A 374 -0.99 14.19 9.63
N SER A 375 -1.89 14.12 8.65
CA SER A 375 -2.24 12.82 8.05
C SER A 375 -1.05 12.24 7.28
N LEU A 376 -0.40 13.05 6.45
CA LEU A 376 0.87 12.71 5.79
C LEU A 376 1.90 13.80 6.10
N TYR A 377 3.07 13.40 6.59
CA TYR A 377 4.20 14.30 6.81
C TYR A 377 5.42 13.82 6.02
N LEU A 378 5.88 14.65 5.09
CA LEU A 378 7.08 14.44 4.31
C LEU A 378 8.15 15.39 4.83
N HIS A 379 9.21 14.84 5.39
CA HIS A 379 10.36 15.60 5.86
C HIS A 379 11.62 15.14 5.13
N SER A 380 12.23 16.05 4.37
CA SER A 380 13.43 15.75 3.59
C SER A 380 13.25 14.50 2.70
N SER A 381 12.09 14.43 2.03
CA SER A 381 11.65 13.24 1.31
C SER A 381 11.42 13.55 -0.17
N SER A 382 11.89 12.68 -1.06
CA SER A 382 11.90 12.95 -2.49
C SER A 382 11.40 11.81 -3.37
N ASN A 383 10.97 12.16 -4.59
CA ASN A 383 10.58 11.20 -5.62
C ASN A 383 9.43 10.26 -5.19
N ASN A 384 8.49 10.76 -4.38
CA ASN A 384 7.37 9.96 -3.89
C ASN A 384 6.14 10.07 -4.78
N VAL A 385 5.35 9.01 -4.78
CA VAL A 385 4.03 8.93 -5.43
C VAL A 385 2.97 8.83 -4.34
N ILE A 386 2.15 9.86 -4.20
CA ILE A 386 1.07 9.96 -3.21
C ILE A 386 -0.24 10.08 -3.96
N GLU A 387 -0.99 8.98 -4.05
CA GLU A 387 -2.16 8.92 -4.92
C GLU A 387 -3.40 8.31 -4.28
N ASP A 388 -4.57 8.79 -4.67
CA ASP A 388 -5.86 8.17 -4.33
C ASP A 388 -6.09 8.01 -2.81
N ASN A 389 -5.47 8.84 -1.97
CA ASN A 389 -5.64 8.81 -0.52
C ASN A 389 -6.80 9.71 -0.06
N THR A 390 -7.45 9.31 1.03
CA THR A 390 -8.49 10.11 1.72
C THR A 390 -7.96 10.55 3.08
N LEU A 391 -7.73 11.85 3.25
CA LEU A 391 -7.12 12.44 4.46
C LEU A 391 -8.17 13.32 5.16
N THR A 392 -8.54 12.97 6.39
CA THR A 392 -9.62 13.66 7.11
C THR A 392 -9.27 13.95 8.56
N ASP A 393 -9.85 15.02 9.09
CA ASP A 393 -9.91 15.31 10.54
C ASP A 393 -8.53 15.26 11.26
N ALA A 394 -7.49 15.75 10.60
CA ALA A 394 -6.14 15.92 11.14
C ALA A 394 -5.79 17.41 11.34
N LYS A 395 -4.57 17.70 11.79
CA LYS A 395 -4.07 19.08 11.83
C LYS A 395 -3.88 19.63 10.42
N ASP A 396 -2.93 19.10 9.66
CA ASP A 396 -2.84 19.35 8.22
C ASP A 396 -3.01 18.02 7.48
N GLY A 397 -3.54 18.06 6.25
CA GLY A 397 -3.70 16.87 5.42
C GLY A 397 -2.33 16.35 4.99
N MET A 398 -1.60 17.17 4.24
CA MET A 398 -0.22 16.87 3.84
C MET A 398 0.69 18.03 4.24
N PHE A 399 1.74 17.73 5.00
CA PHE A 399 2.81 18.69 5.29
C PHE A 399 4.10 18.25 4.62
N LEU A 400 4.67 19.10 3.78
CA LEU A 400 5.94 18.89 3.08
C LEU A 400 6.95 19.90 3.61
N SER A 401 8.06 19.39 4.14
CA SER A 401 9.20 20.19 4.60
C SER A 401 10.47 19.71 3.89
N PHE A 402 11.20 20.61 3.25
CA PHE A 402 12.46 20.29 2.54
C PHE A 402 12.34 19.11 1.55
N SER A 403 11.15 18.95 0.96
CA SER A 403 10.80 17.78 0.15
C SER A 403 10.69 18.14 -1.33
N GLU A 404 11.14 17.24 -2.21
CA GLU A 404 11.34 17.56 -3.63
C GLU A 404 10.87 16.48 -4.61
N HIS A 405 10.49 16.89 -5.82
CA HIS A 405 10.16 15.96 -6.91
C HIS A 405 9.05 14.94 -6.57
N ASN A 406 8.07 15.34 -5.75
CA ASN A 406 6.96 14.48 -5.39
C ASN A 406 5.76 14.66 -6.32
N SER A 407 5.06 13.55 -6.57
CA SER A 407 3.83 13.48 -7.35
C SER A 407 2.64 13.23 -6.43
N ILE A 408 1.84 14.27 -6.17
CA ILE A 408 0.67 14.24 -5.31
C ILE A 408 -0.58 14.34 -6.19
N ARG A 409 -1.30 13.21 -6.37
CA ARG A 409 -2.39 13.16 -7.35
C ARG A 409 -3.66 12.50 -6.84
N ARG A 410 -4.83 13.01 -7.25
CA ARG A 410 -6.14 12.37 -7.00
C ARG A 410 -6.44 12.07 -5.52
N ASN A 411 -5.89 12.87 -4.61
CA ASN A 411 -6.17 12.73 -3.18
C ASN A 411 -7.38 13.59 -2.79
N THR A 412 -8.15 13.13 -1.81
CA THR A 412 -9.26 13.88 -1.22
C THR A 412 -8.87 14.29 0.21
N ILE A 413 -8.90 15.60 0.48
CA ILE A 413 -8.46 16.16 1.76
C ILE A 413 -9.56 17.09 2.30
N THR A 414 -10.08 16.77 3.49
CA THR A 414 -11.20 17.50 4.09
C THR A 414 -11.13 17.64 5.60
N ARG A 415 -11.70 18.73 6.14
CA ARG A 415 -11.78 19.05 7.58
C ARG A 415 -10.42 19.12 8.28
N VAL A 416 -9.39 19.57 7.58
CA VAL A 416 -8.07 19.88 8.14
C VAL A 416 -7.83 21.38 8.20
N ARG A 417 -6.74 21.80 8.87
CA ARG A 417 -6.30 23.19 8.90
C ARG A 417 -5.79 23.58 7.52
N TYR A 418 -4.70 22.98 7.05
CA TYR A 418 -4.20 23.15 5.69
C TYR A 418 -4.33 21.82 4.95
N ALA A 419 -4.98 21.81 3.78
CA ALA A 419 -5.08 20.58 3.00
C ALA A 419 -3.70 20.13 2.52
N ILE A 420 -2.94 21.06 1.93
CA ILE A 420 -1.54 20.86 1.55
C ILE A 420 -0.71 22.05 2.04
N HIS A 421 0.37 21.78 2.76
CA HIS A 421 1.24 22.78 3.37
C HIS A 421 2.69 22.53 2.94
N PHE A 422 3.32 23.52 2.32
CA PHE A 422 4.73 23.45 1.90
C PHE A 422 5.59 24.41 2.71
N MET A 423 6.75 23.93 3.14
CA MET A 423 7.82 24.71 3.74
C MET A 423 9.15 24.30 3.10
N TYR A 424 9.75 25.20 2.31
CA TYR A 424 11.04 24.93 1.64
C TYR A 424 11.02 23.71 0.71
N ALA A 425 9.93 23.51 -0.03
CA ALA A 425 9.75 22.39 -0.94
C ALA A 425 10.06 22.78 -2.39
N VAL A 426 10.56 21.84 -3.19
CA VAL A 426 11.10 22.12 -4.54
C VAL A 426 10.48 21.18 -5.58
N ASP A 427 10.04 21.71 -6.72
CA ASP A 427 9.65 20.92 -7.90
C ASP A 427 8.64 19.79 -7.61
N ASN A 428 7.50 20.12 -6.99
CA ASN A 428 6.44 19.15 -6.70
C ASN A 428 5.25 19.32 -7.66
N ASP A 429 4.70 18.18 -8.11
CA ASP A 429 3.51 18.10 -8.96
C ASP A 429 2.26 17.80 -8.12
N ILE A 430 1.29 18.70 -8.13
CA ILE A 430 0.01 18.59 -7.41
C ILE A 430 -1.10 18.56 -8.45
N ALA A 431 -1.64 17.38 -8.75
CA ALA A 431 -2.59 17.22 -9.85
C ALA A 431 -3.88 16.45 -9.53
N GLY A 432 -5.04 16.99 -9.90
CA GLY A 432 -6.31 16.28 -9.78
C GLY A 432 -6.77 16.03 -8.34
N ASN A 433 -6.28 16.78 -7.35
CA ASN A 433 -6.67 16.61 -5.95
C ASN A 433 -7.93 17.41 -5.61
N THR A 434 -8.71 16.94 -4.64
CA THR A 434 -9.89 17.61 -4.09
C THR A 434 -9.62 18.08 -2.67
N MET A 435 -9.63 19.40 -2.46
CA MET A 435 -9.35 20.07 -1.18
C MET A 435 -10.58 20.86 -0.74
N VAL A 436 -11.45 20.20 0.04
CA VAL A 436 -12.80 20.71 0.35
C VAL A 436 -13.08 20.82 1.84
N ASP A 437 -13.78 21.88 2.26
CA ASP A 437 -14.19 22.12 3.65
C ASP A 437 -13.02 22.08 4.65
N ASN A 438 -11.89 22.67 4.25
CA ASN A 438 -10.74 22.89 5.13
C ASN A 438 -10.74 24.33 5.66
N VAL A 439 -9.90 24.60 6.67
CA VAL A 439 -9.64 25.98 7.07
C VAL A 439 -8.97 26.73 5.92
N THR A 440 -8.03 26.09 5.23
CA THR A 440 -7.35 26.57 4.02
C THR A 440 -7.11 25.39 3.07
N GLY A 441 -7.21 25.62 1.76
CA GLY A 441 -6.89 24.62 0.73
C GLY A 441 -5.39 24.29 0.71
N ALA A 442 -4.61 25.00 -0.10
CA ALA A 442 -3.16 24.81 -0.18
C ALA A 442 -2.41 26.08 0.23
N VAL A 443 -1.29 25.91 0.94
CA VAL A 443 -0.42 26.99 1.38
C VAL A 443 1.02 26.66 1.04
N LEU A 444 1.65 27.52 0.25
CA LEU A 444 3.04 27.38 -0.13
C LEU A 444 3.87 28.49 0.50
N MET A 445 4.95 28.10 1.18
CA MET A 445 5.87 29.04 1.82
C MET A 445 7.31 28.71 1.44
N TYR A 446 8.06 29.71 0.98
CA TYR A 446 9.50 29.63 0.75
C TYR A 446 9.91 28.48 -0.20
N SER A 447 9.09 28.22 -1.20
CA SER A 447 9.16 27.02 -2.05
C SER A 447 9.29 27.42 -3.52
N THR A 448 9.77 26.52 -4.38
CA THR A 448 9.93 26.80 -5.81
C THR A 448 9.47 25.64 -6.70
N GLY A 449 9.11 25.92 -7.95
CA GLY A 449 8.87 24.90 -8.99
C GLY A 449 7.55 24.14 -8.85
N ALA A 450 6.63 24.61 -8.00
CA ALA A 450 5.38 23.90 -7.75
C ALA A 450 4.40 24.00 -8.92
N ARG A 451 3.77 22.87 -9.27
CA ARG A 451 2.77 22.79 -10.35
C ARG A 451 1.42 22.33 -9.80
N PHE A 452 0.43 23.22 -9.80
CA PHE A 452 -0.96 22.93 -9.43
C PHE A 452 -1.81 22.77 -10.68
N ILE A 453 -2.19 21.54 -11.01
CA ILE A 453 -2.86 21.21 -12.26
C ILE A 453 -4.18 20.47 -12.02
N ASP A 454 -5.28 20.97 -12.57
CA ASP A 454 -6.58 20.28 -12.57
C ASP A 454 -7.10 19.90 -11.17
N ASN A 455 -6.75 20.66 -10.12
CA ASN A 455 -7.24 20.43 -8.76
C ASN A 455 -8.57 21.14 -8.52
N GLU A 456 -9.39 20.59 -7.61
CA GLU A 456 -10.54 21.29 -7.03
C GLU A 456 -10.20 21.78 -5.63
N ILE A 457 -10.35 23.08 -5.40
CA ILE A 457 -10.11 23.73 -4.11
C ILE A 457 -11.34 24.54 -3.75
N SER A 458 -12.15 24.02 -2.83
CA SER A 458 -13.47 24.59 -2.61
C SER A 458 -13.92 24.64 -1.16
N HIS A 459 -14.85 25.56 -0.87
CA HIS A 459 -15.52 25.69 0.42
C HIS A 459 -14.61 25.97 1.64
N ASN A 460 -13.37 26.43 1.41
CA ASN A 460 -12.46 26.80 2.49
C ASN A 460 -12.81 28.20 3.02
N ARG A 461 -13.68 28.25 4.03
CA ARG A 461 -14.42 29.46 4.43
C ARG A 461 -14.07 30.01 5.81
N SER A 462 -12.94 29.60 6.39
CA SER A 462 -12.45 30.17 7.65
C SER A 462 -12.36 31.69 7.57
N VAL A 463 -12.87 32.38 8.60
CA VAL A 463 -12.89 33.84 8.66
C VAL A 463 -11.47 34.43 8.66
N ALA A 464 -10.54 33.76 9.35
CA ALA A 464 -9.16 34.21 9.46
C ALA A 464 -8.30 33.84 8.24
N SER A 465 -8.41 32.60 7.76
CA SER A 465 -7.46 32.02 6.79
C SER A 465 -8.11 31.16 5.69
N GLY A 466 -9.38 31.42 5.35
CA GLY A 466 -10.13 30.75 4.29
C GLY A 466 -9.61 30.97 2.86
N TYR A 467 -8.34 30.70 2.60
CA TYR A 467 -7.75 30.75 1.26
C TYR A 467 -8.01 29.42 0.53
N GLY A 468 -8.28 29.50 -0.77
CA GLY A 468 -8.18 28.34 -1.66
C GLY A 468 -6.71 27.99 -1.82
N LEU A 469 -5.95 28.88 -2.44
CA LEU A 469 -4.50 28.74 -2.63
C LEU A 469 -3.77 29.98 -2.10
N MET A 470 -2.82 29.80 -1.19
CA MET A 470 -1.97 30.87 -0.66
C MET A 470 -0.52 30.65 -1.09
N LEU A 471 0.09 31.67 -1.68
CA LEU A 471 1.50 31.70 -2.05
C LEU A 471 2.23 32.74 -1.17
N LYS A 472 3.32 32.34 -0.52
CA LYS A 472 4.15 33.23 0.28
C LYS A 472 5.63 33.02 -0.04
N ASP A 473 6.27 34.05 -0.57
CA ASP A 473 7.68 34.05 -0.95
C ASP A 473 8.03 32.80 -1.78
N VAL A 474 7.29 32.54 -2.86
CA VAL A 474 7.48 31.36 -3.73
C VAL A 474 7.79 31.73 -5.17
N ASP A 475 8.58 30.89 -5.82
CA ASP A 475 9.10 31.10 -7.16
C ASP A 475 8.70 29.96 -8.13
N ASP A 476 8.76 30.26 -9.43
CA ASP A 476 8.59 29.30 -10.53
C ASP A 476 7.36 28.40 -10.45
N VAL A 477 6.19 29.01 -10.17
CA VAL A 477 4.92 28.32 -9.94
C VAL A 477 4.04 28.33 -11.19
N GLU A 478 3.45 27.17 -11.54
CA GLU A 478 2.40 27.04 -12.54
C GLU A 478 1.08 26.60 -11.89
N ILE A 479 0.02 27.40 -12.06
CA ILE A 479 -1.35 27.09 -11.61
C ILE A 479 -2.26 27.04 -12.83
N ARG A 480 -2.73 25.83 -13.17
CA ARG A 480 -3.51 25.62 -14.40
C ARG A 480 -4.67 24.65 -14.28
N GLY A 481 -5.78 24.95 -14.95
CA GLY A 481 -6.90 24.00 -15.07
C GLY A 481 -7.65 23.76 -13.76
N ASN A 482 -7.36 24.50 -12.70
CA ASN A 482 -7.93 24.27 -11.37
C ASN A 482 -9.33 24.89 -11.26
N LEU A 483 -10.17 24.25 -10.45
CA LEU A 483 -11.46 24.75 -10.00
C LEU A 483 -11.30 25.33 -8.59
N ILE A 484 -11.22 26.66 -8.48
CA ILE A 484 -11.02 27.37 -7.21
C ILE A 484 -12.28 28.16 -6.89
N HIS A 485 -13.16 27.60 -6.04
CA HIS A 485 -14.49 28.19 -5.83
C HIS A 485 -15.05 28.11 -4.43
N HIS A 486 -15.99 29.01 -4.10
CA HIS A 486 -16.69 29.02 -2.81
C HIS A 486 -15.75 29.16 -1.59
N ASN A 487 -14.54 29.71 -1.78
CA ASN A 487 -13.61 30.04 -0.72
C ASN A 487 -13.82 31.48 -0.23
N ARG A 488 -13.28 31.83 0.94
CA ARG A 488 -13.27 33.24 1.38
C ARG A 488 -12.34 34.07 0.48
N LEU A 489 -11.15 33.56 0.17
CA LEU A 489 -10.29 34.08 -0.88
C LEU A 489 -9.94 32.92 -1.82
N GLY A 490 -10.04 33.14 -3.14
CA GLY A 490 -9.68 32.13 -4.13
C GLY A 490 -8.17 31.88 -4.14
N ILE A 491 -7.41 32.83 -4.67
CA ILE A 491 -5.94 32.82 -4.69
C ILE A 491 -5.44 34.02 -3.89
N ALA A 492 -4.52 33.79 -2.97
CA ALA A 492 -3.84 34.81 -2.20
C ALA A 492 -2.33 34.72 -2.42
N MET A 493 -1.66 35.86 -2.54
CA MET A 493 -0.22 35.93 -2.80
C MET A 493 0.43 37.01 -1.96
N GLU A 494 1.57 36.68 -1.36
CA GLU A 494 2.43 37.57 -0.59
C GLU A 494 3.87 37.43 -1.09
N GLY A 495 4.44 38.49 -1.65
CA GLY A 495 5.85 38.53 -2.10
C GLY A 495 6.22 37.44 -3.12
N SER A 496 5.29 37.02 -4.00
CA SER A 496 5.49 35.89 -4.93
C SER A 496 5.20 36.28 -6.39
N PRO A 497 6.13 36.16 -7.35
CA PRO A 497 7.50 35.66 -7.21
C PRO A 497 8.36 36.50 -6.25
N PHE A 498 9.25 35.81 -5.54
CA PHE A 498 10.16 36.39 -4.56
C PHE A 498 11.49 36.80 -5.22
N THR A 499 12.04 35.93 -6.08
CA THR A 499 13.33 36.16 -6.73
C THR A 499 13.15 36.95 -8.05
N PRO A 500 13.94 38.01 -8.30
CA PRO A 500 13.91 38.71 -9.57
C PRO A 500 14.15 37.78 -10.76
N GLY A 501 13.21 37.75 -11.71
CA GLY A 501 13.27 36.89 -12.90
C GLY A 501 12.57 35.53 -12.75
N ALA A 502 12.16 35.15 -11.53
CA ALA A 502 11.27 34.02 -11.32
C ALA A 502 9.85 34.33 -11.81
N PHE A 503 9.03 33.29 -11.97
CA PHE A 503 7.67 33.45 -12.47
C PHE A 503 6.60 32.85 -11.57
N VAL A 504 5.41 33.44 -11.63
CA VAL A 504 4.17 32.79 -11.21
C VAL A 504 3.18 32.95 -12.37
N THR A 505 2.72 31.83 -12.90
CA THR A 505 1.76 31.81 -14.02
C THR A 505 0.46 31.14 -13.59
N ILE A 506 -0.63 31.87 -13.68
CA ILE A 506 -1.99 31.43 -13.36
C ILE A 506 -2.77 31.43 -14.68
N ARG A 507 -3.08 30.26 -15.21
CA ARG A 507 -3.72 30.17 -16.53
C ARG A 507 -4.81 29.12 -16.66
N ASP A 508 -5.83 29.41 -17.46
CA ASP A 508 -6.89 28.45 -17.79
C ASP A 508 -7.57 27.83 -16.53
N ASN A 509 -7.70 28.59 -15.43
CA ASN A 509 -8.40 28.17 -14.21
C ASN A 509 -9.80 28.77 -14.15
N LEU A 510 -10.70 28.11 -13.43
CA LEU A 510 -11.91 28.75 -12.92
C LEU A 510 -11.63 29.30 -11.51
N VAL A 511 -11.78 30.60 -11.33
CA VAL A 511 -11.73 31.25 -10.01
C VAL A 511 -13.05 31.97 -9.77
N GLY A 512 -14.01 31.26 -9.15
CA GLY A 512 -15.39 31.75 -9.10
C GLY A 512 -16.14 31.49 -7.80
N TYR A 513 -17.20 32.24 -7.56
CA TYR A 513 -18.04 32.12 -6.36
C TYR A 513 -17.27 32.30 -5.03
N ASN A 514 -16.10 32.93 -5.08
CA ASN A 514 -15.32 33.26 -3.89
C ASN A 514 -15.77 34.63 -3.37
N ARG A 515 -15.53 34.91 -2.08
CA ARG A 515 -15.74 36.28 -1.58
C ARG A 515 -14.76 37.26 -2.23
N THR A 516 -13.50 36.89 -2.37
CA THR A 516 -12.53 37.60 -3.21
C THR A 516 -11.84 36.60 -4.12
N ALA A 517 -11.76 36.86 -5.43
CA ALA A 517 -11.13 35.93 -6.37
C ALA A 517 -9.60 35.90 -6.18
N VAL A 518 -8.96 37.07 -6.20
CA VAL A 518 -7.51 37.23 -6.04
C VAL A 518 -7.21 38.28 -4.98
N GLY A 519 -6.41 37.90 -3.97
CA GLY A 519 -5.85 38.80 -2.97
C GLY A 519 -4.34 38.94 -3.14
N MET A 520 -3.82 40.15 -3.24
CA MET A 520 -2.39 40.44 -3.41
C MET A 520 -1.86 41.30 -2.28
N PHE A 521 -0.77 40.84 -1.66
CA PHE A 521 -0.01 41.54 -0.64
C PHE A 521 1.41 41.73 -1.19
N THR A 522 1.80 42.98 -1.48
CA THR A 522 3.14 43.32 -1.99
C THR A 522 3.67 42.37 -3.09
N THR A 523 2.85 42.09 -4.11
CA THR A 523 3.11 41.08 -5.16
C THR A 523 3.10 41.68 -6.59
N THR A 524 4.17 41.48 -7.37
CA THR A 524 4.35 41.93 -8.76
C THR A 524 4.70 40.78 -9.72
N ASP A 525 4.71 41.03 -11.03
CA ASP A 525 5.24 40.15 -12.08
C ASP A 525 4.51 38.81 -12.30
N VAL A 526 3.37 38.61 -11.65
CA VAL A 526 2.47 37.47 -11.86
C VAL A 526 1.78 37.60 -13.22
N THR A 527 1.62 36.48 -13.92
CA THR A 527 0.92 36.41 -15.22
C THR A 527 -0.40 35.66 -15.11
N PHE A 528 -1.50 36.33 -15.47
CA PHE A 528 -2.85 35.78 -15.53
C PHE A 528 -3.34 35.74 -16.98
N THR A 529 -3.68 34.57 -17.50
CA THR A 529 -4.22 34.44 -18.87
C THR A 529 -5.19 33.27 -19.01
N GLY A 530 -6.26 33.44 -19.76
CA GLY A 530 -7.24 32.39 -20.01
C GLY A 530 -8.05 31.95 -18.79
N ASN A 531 -7.99 32.65 -17.66
CA ASN A 531 -8.78 32.28 -16.48
C ASN A 531 -10.24 32.74 -16.65
N THR A 532 -11.16 32.06 -15.97
CA THR A 532 -12.56 32.45 -15.84
C THR A 532 -12.81 32.97 -14.44
N PHE A 533 -13.04 34.28 -14.30
CA PHE A 533 -13.50 34.92 -13.08
C PHE A 533 -15.03 35.09 -13.14
N THR A 534 -15.75 34.47 -12.20
CA THR A 534 -17.22 34.50 -12.23
C THR A 534 -17.87 34.34 -10.85
N GLY A 535 -18.94 35.08 -10.57
CA GLY A 535 -19.73 34.97 -9.35
C GLY A 535 -18.99 35.39 -8.09
N ASN A 536 -17.83 36.05 -8.21
CA ASN A 536 -17.08 36.53 -7.05
C ASN A 536 -17.69 37.83 -6.52
N LEU A 537 -17.59 38.05 -5.20
CA LEU A 537 -18.07 39.32 -4.62
C LEU A 537 -17.08 40.47 -4.86
N ARG A 538 -15.79 40.14 -5.00
CA ARG A 538 -14.71 41.02 -5.46
C ARG A 538 -13.79 40.22 -6.37
N GLN A 539 -13.37 40.81 -7.49
CA GLN A 539 -12.43 40.13 -8.39
C GLN A 539 -11.01 40.21 -7.84
N VAL A 540 -10.52 41.43 -7.61
CA VAL A 540 -9.13 41.67 -7.21
C VAL A 540 -9.04 42.60 -6.01
N ASP A 541 -8.34 42.17 -4.97
CA ASP A 541 -8.04 42.98 -3.79
C ASP A 541 -6.53 43.10 -3.62
N ALA A 542 -6.02 44.32 -3.46
CA ALA A 542 -4.60 44.59 -3.29
C ALA A 542 -4.43 45.34 -1.98
N VAL A 543 -3.79 44.71 -1.00
CA VAL A 543 -3.58 45.27 0.33
C VAL A 543 -2.12 45.68 0.45
N ALA A 544 -1.90 46.98 0.65
CA ALA A 544 -0.61 47.67 0.75
C ALA A 544 0.17 47.92 -0.58
N GLY A 545 0.36 49.23 -0.88
CA GLY A 545 1.51 49.81 -1.60
C GLY A 545 1.64 49.55 -3.10
N SER A 546 1.02 50.37 -3.95
CA SER A 546 1.33 50.60 -5.39
C SER A 546 1.86 49.40 -6.20
N VAL A 547 1.22 48.24 -6.05
CA VAL A 547 1.47 47.04 -6.87
C VAL A 547 0.56 46.96 -8.10
N GLU A 548 -0.35 47.93 -8.21
CA GLU A 548 -1.18 48.21 -9.38
C GLU A 548 -0.27 48.35 -10.62
N HIS A 549 -0.66 47.73 -11.73
CA HIS A 549 0.05 47.77 -13.04
C HIS A 549 1.37 47.00 -13.16
N LYS A 550 1.82 46.29 -12.12
CA LYS A 550 3.02 45.46 -12.19
C LYS A 550 2.76 43.97 -12.43
N ASN A 551 1.49 43.57 -12.44
CA ASN A 551 1.07 42.22 -12.81
C ASN A 551 0.51 42.23 -14.24
N ARG A 552 0.68 41.12 -14.95
CA ARG A 552 0.25 40.92 -16.33
C ARG A 552 -1.09 40.19 -16.33
N TRP A 553 -2.14 40.83 -16.83
CA TRP A 553 -3.47 40.22 -16.95
C TRP A 553 -3.78 39.67 -18.34
N SER A 554 -2.74 39.57 -19.18
CA SER A 554 -2.83 38.95 -20.50
C SER A 554 -1.44 38.47 -20.91
N LEU A 555 -1.38 37.45 -21.75
CA LEU A 555 -0.15 36.94 -22.36
C LEU A 555 -0.43 36.68 -23.84
N ASP A 556 0.48 37.10 -24.73
CA ASP A 556 0.41 36.86 -26.19
C ASP A 556 -0.95 37.21 -26.82
N GLY A 557 -1.55 38.34 -26.42
CA GLY A 557 -2.84 38.80 -26.93
C GLY A 557 -4.05 38.05 -26.37
N ARG A 558 -3.88 37.24 -25.32
CA ARG A 558 -4.95 36.49 -24.66
C ARG A 558 -5.06 36.87 -23.18
N GLY A 559 -6.18 37.50 -22.81
CA GLY A 559 -6.52 37.87 -21.43
C GLY A 559 -7.39 36.84 -20.73
N ASN A 560 -8.24 37.29 -19.82
CA ASN A 560 -9.11 36.48 -18.97
C ASN A 560 -10.58 36.79 -19.24
N TYR A 561 -11.47 35.87 -18.89
CA TYR A 561 -12.91 36.13 -18.85
C TYR A 561 -13.30 36.73 -17.50
N TRP A 562 -14.12 37.77 -17.54
CA TRP A 562 -14.65 38.48 -16.38
C TRP A 562 -16.17 38.58 -16.53
N ASP A 563 -16.92 38.10 -15.55
CA ASP A 563 -18.39 38.10 -15.63
C ASP A 563 -19.03 39.49 -15.48
N ASP A 564 -18.26 40.47 -15.00
CA ASP A 564 -18.61 41.88 -14.90
C ASP A 564 -18.03 42.74 -16.04
N TYR A 565 -17.47 42.12 -17.10
CA TYR A 565 -17.04 42.85 -18.30
C TYR A 565 -18.23 43.31 -19.14
N GLU A 566 -18.38 44.63 -19.28
CA GLU A 566 -19.47 45.28 -20.04
C GLU A 566 -19.04 45.74 -21.45
N GLY A 567 -17.93 45.21 -21.98
CA GLY A 567 -17.44 45.58 -23.32
C GLY A 567 -18.13 44.83 -24.46
N TYR A 568 -17.60 45.00 -25.67
CA TYR A 568 -18.11 44.38 -26.89
C TYR A 568 -16.96 43.88 -27.77
N ASP A 569 -17.28 42.97 -28.66
CA ASP A 569 -16.39 42.41 -29.68
C ASP A 569 -17.03 42.66 -31.05
N ALA A 570 -16.58 43.71 -31.74
CA ALA A 570 -17.10 44.11 -33.04
C ALA A 570 -16.44 43.33 -34.20
N ASN A 571 -15.25 42.78 -34.00
CA ASN A 571 -14.50 42.08 -35.05
C ASN A 571 -14.78 40.56 -35.07
N GLY A 572 -15.39 40.02 -34.00
CA GLY A 572 -15.80 38.63 -33.84
C GLY A 572 -14.66 37.66 -33.51
N ASP A 573 -13.53 38.13 -32.99
CA ASP A 573 -12.37 37.29 -32.66
C ASP A 573 -12.45 36.62 -31.26
N GLY A 574 -13.49 36.92 -30.50
CA GLY A 574 -13.73 36.39 -29.15
C GLY A 574 -12.99 37.16 -28.05
N ILE A 575 -12.31 38.25 -28.38
CA ILE A 575 -11.64 39.18 -27.48
C ILE A 575 -12.40 40.51 -27.50
N GLY A 576 -12.58 41.12 -26.33
CA GLY A 576 -13.25 42.41 -26.24
C GLY A 576 -12.38 43.55 -26.78
N ASP A 577 -12.98 44.42 -27.61
CA ASP A 577 -12.33 45.60 -28.20
C ASP A 577 -11.97 46.69 -27.16
N LEU A 578 -12.57 46.60 -25.96
CA LEU A 578 -12.30 47.51 -24.84
C LEU A 578 -11.51 46.78 -23.75
N ALA A 579 -10.46 47.41 -23.25
CA ALA A 579 -9.74 46.88 -22.09
C ALA A 579 -10.66 46.77 -20.87
N TYR A 580 -10.63 45.64 -20.17
CA TYR A 580 -11.27 45.48 -18.88
C TYR A 580 -10.45 46.19 -17.80
N ARG A 581 -11.14 46.92 -16.92
CA ARG A 581 -10.54 47.72 -15.84
C ARG A 581 -11.32 47.47 -14.57
N TYR A 582 -10.76 46.70 -13.65
CA TYR A 582 -11.41 46.47 -12.36
C TYR A 582 -11.20 47.70 -11.45
N GLN A 583 -12.30 48.38 -11.15
CA GLN A 583 -12.35 49.62 -10.38
C GLN A 583 -13.41 49.47 -9.28
N GLY A 584 -13.01 49.57 -8.02
CA GLY A 584 -13.95 49.58 -6.90
C GLY A 584 -13.96 50.96 -6.26
N ALA A 585 -14.75 51.91 -6.79
CA ALA A 585 -14.87 53.22 -6.16
C ALA A 585 -15.55 53.12 -4.79
N TYR A 586 -16.58 52.27 -4.69
CA TYR A 586 -17.13 51.87 -3.40
C TYR A 586 -16.12 51.12 -2.53
N ASP A 587 -15.32 50.22 -3.11
CA ASP A 587 -14.33 49.45 -2.35
C ASP A 587 -13.23 50.36 -1.77
N ALA A 588 -12.82 51.42 -2.47
CA ALA A 588 -11.91 52.45 -1.95
C ALA A 588 -12.51 53.19 -0.74
N LEU A 589 -13.81 53.57 -0.79
CA LEU A 589 -14.47 54.17 0.37
C LEU A 589 -14.62 53.20 1.55
N VAL A 590 -14.88 51.91 1.27
CA VAL A 590 -14.96 50.86 2.29
C VAL A 590 -13.62 50.61 2.98
N GLU A 591 -12.51 50.79 2.26
CA GLU A 591 -11.16 50.68 2.80
C GLU A 591 -10.90 51.77 3.86
N ASP A 592 -11.28 53.01 3.54
CA ASP A 592 -11.18 54.15 4.47
C ASP A 592 -12.20 54.09 5.61
N ASN A 593 -13.37 53.50 5.36
CA ASN A 593 -14.45 53.38 6.34
C ASN A 593 -15.13 52.00 6.30
N PRO A 594 -14.66 51.02 7.10
CA PRO A 594 -15.21 49.67 7.13
C PRO A 594 -16.70 49.59 7.48
N ALA A 595 -17.28 50.61 8.14
CA ALA A 595 -18.71 50.67 8.43
C ALA A 595 -19.57 50.77 7.17
N LEU A 596 -19.01 51.26 6.06
CA LEU A 596 -19.70 51.32 4.77
C LEU A 596 -20.02 49.93 4.23
N ARG A 597 -19.37 48.84 4.69
CA ARG A 597 -19.75 47.45 4.33
C ARG A 597 -21.22 47.12 4.65
N ALA A 598 -21.88 47.87 5.52
CA ALA A 598 -23.32 47.72 5.76
C ALA A 598 -24.17 47.97 4.49
N PHE A 599 -23.62 48.67 3.50
CA PHE A 599 -24.25 48.91 2.20
C PHE A 599 -23.90 47.86 1.14
N ASP A 600 -23.15 46.81 1.50
CA ASP A 600 -22.88 45.68 0.60
C ASP A 600 -24.23 45.08 0.16
N TYR A 601 -24.40 44.90 -1.16
CA TYR A 601 -25.64 44.41 -1.80
C TYR A 601 -26.86 45.35 -1.73
N THR A 602 -26.67 46.63 -1.42
CA THR A 602 -27.75 47.63 -1.49
C THR A 602 -27.71 48.43 -2.79
N PRO A 603 -28.85 49.00 -3.23
CA PRO A 603 -28.86 49.94 -4.37
C PRO A 603 -27.93 51.15 -4.18
N ALA A 604 -27.59 51.50 -2.94
CA ALA A 604 -26.67 52.61 -2.65
C ALA A 604 -25.24 52.33 -3.18
N ARG A 605 -24.78 51.08 -3.10
CA ARG A 605 -23.49 50.67 -3.71
C ARG A 605 -23.50 50.90 -5.23
N MET A 606 -24.55 50.43 -5.91
CA MET A 606 -24.69 50.57 -7.36
C MET A 606 -24.71 52.05 -7.78
N ALA A 607 -25.40 52.90 -7.02
CA ALA A 607 -25.44 54.34 -7.28
C ALA A 607 -24.07 55.00 -7.12
N LEU A 608 -23.26 54.56 -6.14
CA LEU A 608 -21.92 55.08 -5.93
C LEU A 608 -20.94 54.63 -7.02
N ASP A 609 -20.97 53.35 -7.38
CA ASP A 609 -20.15 52.82 -8.48
C ASP A 609 -20.51 53.51 -9.81
N LEU A 610 -21.80 53.78 -10.05
CA LEU A 610 -22.25 54.58 -11.18
C LEU A 610 -21.74 56.03 -11.09
N ALA A 611 -21.82 56.69 -9.94
CA ALA A 611 -21.32 58.05 -9.78
C ALA A 611 -19.81 58.13 -10.09
N ALA A 612 -19.02 57.18 -9.62
CA ALA A 612 -17.59 57.12 -9.92
C ALA A 612 -17.27 56.86 -11.40
N LYS A 613 -18.13 56.15 -12.14
CA LYS A 613 -18.03 56.05 -13.60
C LYS A 613 -18.17 57.43 -14.28
N TRP A 614 -19.02 58.33 -13.77
CA TRP A 614 -19.34 59.62 -14.41
C TRP A 614 -18.43 60.78 -14.00
N PHE A 615 -17.81 60.71 -12.81
CA PHE A 615 -16.96 61.78 -12.26
C PHE A 615 -15.50 61.33 -12.12
N PRO A 616 -14.61 61.69 -13.07
CA PRO A 616 -13.21 61.26 -13.09
C PRO A 616 -12.40 61.61 -11.84
N VAL A 617 -12.77 62.65 -11.10
CA VAL A 617 -12.09 63.07 -9.86
C VAL A 617 -12.21 62.05 -8.72
N TYR A 618 -13.18 61.14 -8.79
CA TYR A 618 -13.40 60.07 -7.81
C TYR A 618 -12.97 58.69 -8.33
N ARG A 619 -12.26 58.62 -9.48
CA ARG A 619 -11.80 57.34 -10.03
C ARG A 619 -10.52 56.91 -9.32
N PRO A 620 -10.53 55.81 -8.54
CA PRO A 620 -9.28 55.21 -8.09
C PRO A 620 -8.53 54.61 -9.29
N GLU A 621 -7.22 54.48 -9.15
CA GLU A 621 -6.41 53.70 -10.09
C GLU A 621 -6.95 52.25 -10.17
N PRO A 622 -7.02 51.66 -11.37
CA PRO A 622 -7.54 50.30 -11.53
C PRO A 622 -6.58 49.28 -10.92
N ARG A 623 -7.13 48.35 -10.13
CA ARG A 623 -6.34 47.28 -9.49
C ARG A 623 -5.90 46.21 -10.50
N ALA A 624 -6.66 46.05 -11.58
CA ALA A 624 -6.36 45.17 -12.69
C ALA A 624 -6.75 45.82 -14.03
N ILE A 625 -5.86 45.71 -15.01
CA ILE A 625 -6.12 46.10 -16.41
C ILE A 625 -5.81 44.89 -17.29
N ASP A 626 -6.83 44.38 -17.95
CA ASP A 626 -6.72 43.33 -18.95
C ASP A 626 -7.01 43.94 -20.33
N LEU A 627 -6.00 43.93 -21.20
CA LEU A 627 -6.10 44.53 -22.53
C LEU A 627 -6.80 43.63 -23.55
N TYR A 628 -6.96 42.34 -23.24
CA TYR A 628 -7.50 41.33 -24.14
C TYR A 628 -8.56 40.47 -23.43
N PRO A 629 -9.59 41.08 -22.81
CA PRO A 629 -10.59 40.34 -22.05
C PRO A 629 -11.33 39.36 -22.97
N LEU A 630 -11.56 38.15 -22.49
CA LEU A 630 -12.25 37.12 -23.26
C LEU A 630 -13.77 37.32 -23.18
N MET A 631 -14.45 37.16 -24.32
CA MET A 631 -15.91 37.28 -24.40
C MET A 631 -16.66 36.07 -23.85
N THR A 632 -15.99 34.92 -23.75
CA THR A 632 -16.57 33.66 -23.27
C THR A 632 -15.71 33.00 -22.21
N PRO A 633 -16.31 32.33 -21.21
CA PRO A 633 -15.57 31.62 -20.18
C PRO A 633 -14.79 30.45 -20.82
N THR A 634 -13.56 30.26 -20.36
CA THR A 634 -12.69 29.14 -20.76
C THR A 634 -12.97 27.87 -19.96
N MET A 635 -13.56 28.01 -18.78
CA MET A 635 -13.88 26.91 -17.86
C MET A 635 -15.15 27.26 -17.09
N SER A 636 -15.99 26.27 -16.79
CA SER A 636 -17.23 26.46 -16.02
C SER A 636 -17.44 25.31 -15.04
N LEU A 637 -18.06 25.56 -13.89
CA LEU A 637 -18.56 24.47 -13.04
C LEU A 637 -19.58 23.65 -13.81
N ALA A 638 -19.50 22.33 -13.72
CA ALA A 638 -20.56 21.46 -14.23
C ALA A 638 -21.87 21.86 -13.54
N ASN A 639 -22.90 22.18 -14.34
CA ASN A 639 -24.22 22.44 -13.80
C ASN A 639 -24.74 21.15 -13.15
N GLU A 640 -24.77 21.08 -11.81
CA GLU A 640 -25.68 20.19 -11.11
C GLU A 640 -27.12 20.62 -11.46
N GLY A 641 -27.70 20.00 -12.48
CA GLY A 641 -29.12 20.14 -12.80
C GLY A 641 -29.46 21.00 -14.02
N GLY A 642 -29.33 20.41 -15.21
CA GLY A 642 -29.97 20.88 -16.45
C GLY A 642 -31.51 20.92 -16.45
N ASN A 643 -32.18 20.66 -15.32
CA ASN A 643 -33.64 20.71 -15.19
C ASN A 643 -34.18 21.95 -14.44
N GLY A 644 -33.36 22.71 -13.71
CA GLY A 644 -33.84 23.84 -12.90
C GLY A 644 -34.14 25.12 -13.69
N ARG A 645 -33.35 25.39 -14.75
CA ARG A 645 -33.47 26.64 -15.54
C ARG A 645 -34.77 26.75 -16.34
N ARG A 646 -35.38 25.64 -16.75
CA ARG A 646 -36.69 25.66 -17.45
C ARG A 646 -37.86 25.95 -16.51
N LEU A 647 -37.75 25.65 -15.21
CA LEU A 647 -38.81 25.90 -14.24
C LEU A 647 -38.71 27.30 -13.61
N ALA A 648 -37.50 27.81 -13.37
CA ALA A 648 -37.32 29.17 -12.84
C ALA A 648 -37.71 30.27 -13.85
N GLY A 649 -37.39 30.07 -15.14
CA GLY A 649 -37.81 31.00 -16.21
C GLY A 649 -39.33 31.06 -16.40
N GLY A 650 -40.03 29.94 -16.22
CA GLY A 650 -41.49 29.87 -16.26
C GLY A 650 -42.17 30.49 -15.03
N ALA A 651 -41.59 30.32 -13.84
CA ALA A 651 -42.14 30.88 -12.60
C ALA A 651 -41.95 32.40 -12.51
N LEU A 652 -40.82 32.95 -12.96
CA LEU A 652 -40.58 34.40 -12.99
C LEU A 652 -41.42 35.12 -14.05
N THR A 653 -41.62 34.51 -15.22
CA THR A 653 -42.53 35.06 -16.25
C THR A 653 -44.00 34.97 -15.82
N ALA A 654 -44.43 33.89 -15.15
CA ALA A 654 -45.77 33.80 -14.57
C ALA A 654 -45.97 34.82 -13.43
N GLY A 655 -44.97 35.03 -12.57
CA GLY A 655 -45.03 36.02 -11.49
C GLY A 655 -45.10 37.47 -11.99
N LEU A 656 -44.32 37.83 -13.01
CA LEU A 656 -44.33 39.17 -13.62
C LEU A 656 -45.59 39.46 -14.44
N LEU A 657 -46.25 38.44 -15.01
CA LEU A 657 -47.53 38.59 -15.70
C LEU A 657 -48.74 38.65 -14.76
N LEU A 658 -48.61 38.20 -13.51
CA LEU A 658 -49.69 38.24 -12.51
C LEU A 658 -49.72 39.53 -11.67
N LEU A 659 -48.63 40.32 -11.66
CA LEU A 659 -48.57 41.60 -10.96
C LEU A 659 -49.46 42.70 -11.59
N PRO A 660 -49.59 42.82 -12.93
CA PRO A 660 -50.56 43.73 -13.54
C PRO A 660 -52.00 43.27 -13.32
N ALA A 661 -52.25 41.95 -13.30
CA ALA A 661 -53.59 41.39 -13.13
C ALA A 661 -54.14 41.59 -11.72
N SER A 662 -53.30 41.49 -10.68
CA SER A 662 -53.68 41.76 -9.29
C SER A 662 -53.86 43.26 -9.02
N ALA A 663 -53.03 44.12 -9.62
CA ALA A 663 -53.20 45.57 -9.56
C ALA A 663 -54.46 46.06 -10.30
N PHE A 664 -54.84 45.40 -11.41
CA PHE A 664 -56.10 45.67 -12.13
C PHE A 664 -57.31 45.14 -11.36
N TRP A 665 -57.23 43.97 -10.71
CA TRP A 665 -58.32 43.46 -9.88
C TRP A 665 -58.56 44.31 -8.64
N LEU A 666 -57.50 44.87 -8.02
CA LEU A 666 -57.61 45.80 -6.89
C LEU A 666 -58.11 47.19 -7.30
N SER A 667 -57.92 47.61 -8.56
CA SER A 667 -58.46 48.90 -9.07
C SER A 667 -59.89 48.79 -9.61
N VAL A 668 -60.32 47.60 -10.07
CA VAL A 668 -61.70 47.32 -10.51
C VAL A 668 -62.60 46.89 -9.34
N ALA A 669 -62.04 46.27 -8.30
CA ALA A 669 -62.71 46.03 -7.02
C ALA A 669 -62.65 47.27 -6.12
N GLY A 670 -63.02 48.43 -6.68
CA GLY A 670 -63.29 49.61 -5.87
C GLY A 670 -64.38 49.31 -4.84
N PRO A 671 -64.32 49.91 -3.64
CA PRO A 671 -65.31 49.65 -2.59
C PRO A 671 -66.68 50.06 -3.12
N ARG A 672 -67.62 49.11 -3.17
CA ARG A 672 -69.05 49.43 -3.27
C ARG A 672 -69.45 50.22 -2.03
N ARG A 673 -69.22 51.53 -2.05
CA ARG A 673 -69.90 52.49 -1.19
C ARG A 673 -71.38 52.45 -1.59
N ARG A 674 -72.15 51.59 -0.92
CA ARG A 674 -73.58 51.79 -0.75
C ARG A 674 -73.75 53.00 0.17
N TRP A 675 -73.91 54.18 -0.43
CA TRP A 675 -74.68 55.22 0.25
C TRP A 675 -76.16 54.88 0.03
N ALA A 676 -76.85 54.74 1.16
CA ALA A 676 -78.26 55.09 1.30
C ALA A 676 -78.52 56.36 0.46
N ALA A 677 -79.55 56.51 -0.38
CA ALA A 677 -80.88 56.38 0.16
C ALA A 677 -80.95 57.20 1.46
N CYS A 678 -80.77 58.52 1.49
CA CYS A 678 -80.80 59.53 0.41
C CYS A 678 -79.83 59.43 -0.79
#